data_AF-A0A2A2QFF5-F1
#
_entry.id   AF-A0A2A2QFF5-F1
#
_cell.length_a   1.000
_cell.length_b   1.000
_cell.length_c   1.000
_cell.angle_alpha   90.00
_cell.angle_beta   90.00
_cell.angle_gamma   90.00
#
_symmetry.space_group_name_H-M   'P 1'
#
loop_
_entity.id
_entity.type
_entity.pdbx_description
1 polymer ?
#
loop_
_entity_poly.entity_id
_entity_poly.type
_entity_poly.pdbx_seq_one_letter_code
_entity_poly.pdbx_strand_id
1 'polypeptide(L)'
;MKTDPFASLALGIVLAAGFIQPASADYPGWRHSGTLHLLTTPDGANLPPSASLNDFPVLVRLDKDWFNFDEAKPDGADLRVSSASGEPLSYQVEEWDASKGTASVWVRVPSIKGNAVQPLKLHWGKAEAVSESNPKAVFNPSNGHLSVWHMSDPVVDDAGATDSKDQGTTATGGIVGQARHLAGGQGIFGGDKITTYPSGTGPMTTEAWFRAEQTNGTVLAWGEEKRPCKIMMNFGSPPSIAIQCYFADVEAKSPLALNQWYHVVHTYSEKDSRVYVNGVLDGATTPLLDLPTTSRLWIGGWYNNYKFVGDIDEVRISNVARPADWVKLQYENQKPLQTLVGPLVRAGSEFAVAPASATVMEGKTATFSAQAGGALKLYWVLKSGGVETLVAADRFAFSFDAGRVTADRTAMLQCKAVYPDGVRTKEIPITIKEDIQEPDFTLEAPAAWDGRAAVEVVPRIKNLDAMKAKGAGEMKIEWKVEPIAVIKEIVPGKLVLKRSQNSGKLTVTATIHNGGEPVTRSTSIAVTEPASDPWVAWTPGKDEKPQDGQFYARDDKNVGTLHYNGTLEESADTVFLKLYADDKLEKTESLKLPADRSYAFAVKLKPGLIKYKVEFGSKMGTAEKVLNTVGNIVCGDAYIIQGQSNALATDTGEKSPPETSEWIRSYGRPSANGKESTENLWCLPVWKASNGEKAELGWWGMELAKGLLASQKVPVFIVNGAVGGTRIDQHQRNEADPTDLTTIYGRMLWRLRQARLTHGIRAILWHQGENNQGSAAPTGDYDWKSYQDYFIEMSSGWKRDFPNLQHTYVFQIWPNSCSMAGNGGGGDRIREIQRTLPRLYSNLSVMSTLGIQPPGGCHFPLAGWAEFARLIQPLIERDLHGKAPAGPITPPNLVKATSSGKDTIVLEFDQPVIWMDSLASQIYLDGEKGQVASGSVTGNGVTLKLAKPVAAARVSYLKETAWTQDNLIFGKNGIAALTFCEVPVLPQESSR
;
A
#
# COMPACT_ATOMS: atom_id res chain seq x y z
N MET A 1 12.25 92.39 37.60
CA MET A 1 11.89 91.56 38.78
C MET A 1 12.87 90.39 38.79
N LYS A 2 13.94 90.42 39.62
CA LYS A 2 14.01 89.76 40.96
C LYS A 2 13.48 88.30 40.88
N THR A 3 14.24 87.22 41.07
CA THR A 3 15.56 86.96 41.69
C THR A 3 16.09 85.55 41.33
N ASP A 4 17.42 85.47 41.18
CA ASP A 4 18.38 84.33 41.27
C ASP A 4 18.42 83.69 42.70
N PRO A 5 19.35 82.76 43.11
CA PRO A 5 20.35 81.88 42.43
C PRO A 5 20.39 80.43 43.04
N PHE A 6 21.19 79.39 42.68
CA PHE A 6 22.64 79.16 42.42
C PHE A 6 22.76 77.88 41.54
N ALA A 7 23.60 77.72 40.51
CA ALA A 7 25.05 77.93 40.29
C ALA A 7 25.99 76.82 40.84
N SER A 8 26.57 76.00 39.94
CA SER A 8 28.01 75.61 39.85
C SER A 8 28.20 74.52 38.77
N LEU A 9 28.78 74.83 37.61
CA LEU A 9 30.22 74.79 37.26
C LEU A 9 30.79 73.37 37.11
N ALA A 10 31.04 72.92 35.87
CA ALA A 10 32.06 71.92 35.56
C ALA A 10 32.71 72.22 34.20
N LEU A 11 34.01 72.44 34.30
CA LEU A 11 34.98 72.85 33.30
C LEU A 11 35.39 71.67 32.42
N GLY A 12 35.62 71.92 31.13
CA GLY A 12 36.11 70.92 30.19
C GLY A 12 37.49 70.41 30.54
N ILE A 13 37.63 69.07 30.52
CA ILE A 13 38.91 68.37 30.42
C ILE A 13 38.83 67.48 29.17
N VAL A 14 39.79 67.69 28.28
CA VAL A 14 40.11 66.83 27.15
C VAL A 14 40.48 65.45 27.67
N LEU A 15 39.68 64.43 27.31
CA LEU A 15 40.03 63.03 27.50
C LEU A 15 40.10 62.36 26.14
N ALA A 16 41.34 62.09 25.71
CA ALA A 16 41.66 61.15 24.66
C ALA A 16 41.15 59.77 25.11
N ALA A 17 39.98 59.36 24.63
CA ALA A 17 39.53 57.98 24.70
C ALA A 17 40.26 57.23 23.59
N GLY A 18 41.35 56.56 23.96
CA GLY A 18 42.10 55.68 23.07
C GLY A 18 41.15 54.67 22.43
N PHE A 19 41.35 54.44 21.13
CA PHE A 19 40.94 53.21 20.49
C PHE A 19 41.56 52.05 21.29
N ILE A 20 40.77 51.42 22.14
CA ILE A 20 41.04 50.04 22.50
C ILE A 20 40.67 49.26 21.25
N GLN A 21 41.66 49.05 20.37
CA GLN A 21 41.66 47.85 19.56
C GLN A 21 41.50 46.69 20.54
N PRO A 22 40.51 45.78 20.39
CA PRO A 22 40.64 44.50 21.04
C PRO A 22 41.87 43.85 20.41
N ALA A 23 42.96 43.84 21.16
CA ALA A 23 44.12 43.04 20.85
C ALA A 23 43.65 41.59 20.77
N SER A 24 43.91 40.95 19.63
CA SER A 24 43.73 39.52 19.45
C SER A 24 44.62 38.77 20.45
N ALA A 25 44.01 37.97 21.31
CA ALA A 25 44.67 36.84 21.94
C ALA A 25 43.68 35.68 21.91
N ASP A 26 43.95 34.72 21.01
CA ASP A 26 43.25 33.42 20.89
C ASP A 26 43.18 32.77 22.29
N TYR A 27 41.96 32.66 22.84
CA TYR A 27 41.58 31.76 23.96
C TYR A 27 42.74 31.35 24.92
N PRO A 28 43.29 32.27 25.72
CA PRO A 28 44.42 31.98 26.59
C PRO A 28 44.07 30.96 27.68
N GLY A 29 44.97 30.01 27.92
CA GLY A 29 44.81 28.91 28.89
C GLY A 29 44.10 27.67 28.34
N TRP A 30 43.69 27.68 27.07
CA TRP A 30 43.20 26.51 26.35
C TRP A 30 44.40 25.72 25.80
N ARG A 31 44.45 24.40 26.06
CA ARG A 31 45.62 23.56 25.74
C ARG A 31 45.70 23.19 24.27
N HIS A 32 44.55 23.08 23.62
CA HIS A 32 44.43 22.62 22.25
C HIS A 32 43.53 23.56 21.46
N SER A 33 43.87 23.77 20.19
CA SER A 33 43.05 24.48 19.23
C SER A 33 43.24 23.91 17.84
N GLY A 34 42.24 24.12 16.98
CA GLY A 34 42.27 23.64 15.61
C GLY A 34 41.29 24.39 14.74
N THR A 35 41.54 24.39 13.43
CA THR A 35 40.69 25.06 12.45
C THR A 35 39.98 24.01 11.60
N LEU A 36 38.67 24.15 11.47
CA LEU A 36 37.86 23.48 10.47
C LEU A 36 37.36 24.50 9.44
N HIS A 37 36.89 24.04 8.29
CA HIS A 37 36.43 24.93 7.23
C HIS A 37 34.99 24.60 6.82
N LEU A 38 34.24 25.64 6.51
CA LEU A 38 32.95 25.58 5.81
C LEU A 38 33.24 25.79 4.33
N LEU A 39 32.85 24.81 3.50
CA LEU A 39 33.04 24.79 2.06
C LEU A 39 31.69 24.91 1.38
N THR A 40 31.41 26.08 0.80
CA THR A 40 30.23 26.32 -0.05
C THR A 40 30.59 26.35 -1.54
N THR A 41 31.83 26.03 -1.88
CA THR A 41 32.35 25.82 -3.24
C THR A 41 31.74 24.57 -3.90
N PRO A 42 31.96 24.34 -5.20
CA PRO A 42 31.52 23.12 -5.89
C PRO A 42 32.00 21.81 -5.24
N ASP A 43 33.13 21.83 -4.54
CA ASP A 43 33.68 20.67 -3.81
C ASP A 43 33.11 20.49 -2.40
N GLY A 44 32.22 21.39 -1.98
CA GLY A 44 31.49 21.38 -0.70
C GLY A 44 29.98 21.35 -0.92
N ALA A 45 29.25 22.24 -0.24
CA ALA A 45 27.79 22.34 -0.35
C ALA A 45 27.28 22.97 -1.67
N ASN A 46 28.19 23.48 -2.52
CA ASN A 46 27.91 24.07 -3.83
C ASN A 46 26.76 25.09 -3.83
N LEU A 47 26.96 26.20 -3.12
CA LEU A 47 26.05 27.34 -3.14
C LEU A 47 26.48 28.36 -4.21
N PRO A 48 25.52 29.06 -4.85
CA PRO A 48 25.86 30.06 -5.85
C PRO A 48 26.65 31.22 -5.23
N PRO A 49 27.57 31.88 -5.96
CA PRO A 49 28.36 33.00 -5.44
C PRO A 49 27.53 34.17 -4.88
N SER A 50 26.28 34.30 -5.31
CA SER A 50 25.33 35.32 -4.82
C SER A 50 24.69 34.98 -3.48
N ALA A 51 24.80 33.73 -3.00
CA ALA A 51 24.21 33.33 -1.72
C ALA A 51 24.93 34.01 -0.55
N SER A 52 24.14 34.57 0.37
CA SER A 52 24.61 35.10 1.65
C SER A 52 23.56 34.78 2.70
N LEU A 53 23.88 33.87 3.62
CA LEU A 53 22.98 33.40 4.67
C LEU A 53 23.49 33.93 6.01
N ASN A 54 22.64 34.61 6.76
CA ASN A 54 23.01 35.20 8.04
C ASN A 54 22.53 34.34 9.20
N ASP A 55 23.30 34.30 10.28
CA ASP A 55 22.93 33.63 11.53
C ASP A 55 22.52 32.15 11.38
N PHE A 56 23.18 31.42 10.47
CA PHE A 56 22.85 30.05 10.13
C PHE A 56 23.39 29.07 11.20
N PRO A 57 22.55 28.17 11.76
CA PRO A 57 23.01 27.08 12.64
C PRO A 57 23.70 25.98 11.82
N VAL A 58 25.03 25.94 11.85
CA VAL A 58 25.84 24.89 11.21
C VAL A 58 26.00 23.72 12.16
N LEU A 59 25.66 22.52 11.70
CA LEU A 59 26.00 21.26 12.37
C LEU A 59 27.46 20.90 12.10
N VAL A 60 28.25 20.86 13.16
CA VAL A 60 29.63 20.35 13.20
C VAL A 60 29.61 18.97 13.85
N ARG A 61 30.04 17.94 13.11
CA ARG A 61 30.19 16.59 13.64
C ARG A 61 31.66 16.32 13.94
N LEU A 62 31.97 15.99 15.19
CA LEU A 62 33.31 15.59 15.61
C LEU A 62 33.45 14.08 15.55
N ASP A 63 34.64 13.61 15.17
CA ASP A 63 34.94 12.19 15.08
C ASP A 63 36.37 11.87 15.54
N LYS A 64 36.53 10.74 16.23
CA LYS A 64 37.81 10.26 16.77
C LYS A 64 38.91 10.10 15.73
N ASP A 65 38.56 9.99 14.46
CA ASP A 65 39.53 9.93 13.38
C ASP A 65 40.39 11.20 13.32
N TRP A 66 39.92 12.35 13.80
CA TRP A 66 40.66 13.62 13.75
C TRP A 66 40.48 14.54 14.96
N PHE A 67 39.61 14.18 15.91
CA PHE A 67 39.44 14.85 17.19
C PHE A 67 39.74 13.88 18.33
N ASN A 68 40.71 14.20 19.19
CA ASN A 68 41.05 13.34 20.32
C ASN A 68 40.13 13.63 21.52
N PHE A 69 39.16 12.74 21.77
CA PHE A 69 38.20 12.93 22.86
C PHE A 69 38.82 12.83 24.26
N ASP A 70 40.00 12.22 24.42
CA ASP A 70 40.72 12.16 25.70
C ASP A 70 41.34 13.50 26.10
N GLU A 71 41.46 14.44 25.15
CA GLU A 71 41.98 15.80 25.39
C GLU A 71 40.89 16.79 25.82
N ALA A 72 39.62 16.41 25.71
CA ALA A 72 38.46 17.19 26.14
C ALA A 72 37.79 16.53 27.36
N LYS A 73 36.87 17.24 28.00
CA LYS A 73 36.05 16.68 29.06
C LYS A 73 35.10 15.60 28.50
N PRO A 74 34.71 14.60 29.33
CA PRO A 74 33.82 13.53 28.90
C PRO A 74 32.45 13.98 28.38
N ASP A 75 32.02 15.20 28.72
CA ASP A 75 30.76 15.84 28.31
C ASP A 75 30.97 17.02 27.33
N GLY A 76 32.21 17.29 26.91
CA GLY A 76 32.54 18.42 26.03
C GLY A 76 32.37 19.80 26.67
N ALA A 77 32.24 19.91 28.00
CA ALA A 77 32.03 21.20 28.67
C ALA A 77 33.16 22.22 28.45
N ASP A 78 34.36 21.74 28.14
CA ASP A 78 35.50 22.53 27.73
C ASP A 78 35.67 22.56 26.20
N LEU A 79 34.58 22.72 25.44
CA LEU A 79 34.63 23.09 24.02
C LEU A 79 34.36 24.60 23.86
N ARG A 80 35.07 25.28 22.97
CA ARG A 80 34.67 26.61 22.48
C ARG A 80 34.79 26.70 20.97
N VAL A 81 33.94 27.51 20.38
CA VAL A 81 33.93 27.78 18.95
C VAL A 81 34.08 29.28 18.74
N SER A 82 34.94 29.66 17.81
CA SER A 82 35.15 31.07 17.46
C SER A 82 35.27 31.29 15.96
N SER A 83 35.03 32.53 15.53
CA SER A 83 35.31 32.97 14.17
C SER A 83 36.81 32.91 13.86
N ALA A 84 37.16 33.12 12.60
CA ALA A 84 38.54 33.25 12.14
C ALA A 84 39.34 34.33 12.91
N SER A 85 38.68 35.42 13.27
CA SER A 85 39.24 36.56 14.01
C SER A 85 39.27 36.34 15.53
N GLY A 86 38.76 35.20 16.03
CA GLY A 86 38.75 34.84 17.44
C GLY A 86 37.50 35.29 18.21
N GLU A 87 36.47 35.80 17.53
CA GLU A 87 35.21 36.19 18.17
C GLU A 87 34.43 34.95 18.61
N PRO A 88 33.91 34.88 19.85
CA PRO A 88 33.16 33.73 20.34
C PRO A 88 31.87 33.54 19.55
N LEU A 89 31.54 32.28 19.22
CA LEU A 89 30.30 31.92 18.57
C LEU A 89 29.43 31.08 19.50
N SER A 90 28.13 31.37 19.53
CA SER A 90 27.16 30.57 20.26
C SER A 90 27.07 29.16 19.67
N TYR A 91 27.05 28.16 20.55
CA TYR A 91 26.95 26.77 20.14
C TYR A 91 26.08 25.97 21.10
N GLN A 92 25.62 24.81 20.64
CA GLN A 92 24.91 23.80 21.39
C GLN A 92 25.59 22.46 21.13
N VAL A 93 26.01 21.78 22.20
CA VAL A 93 26.34 20.36 22.16
C VAL A 93 25.02 19.60 22.26
N GLU A 94 24.61 18.96 21.17
CA GLU A 94 23.41 18.13 21.12
C GLU A 94 23.71 16.72 21.63
N GLU A 95 24.78 16.11 21.11
CA GLU A 95 25.24 14.78 21.51
C GLU A 95 26.76 14.81 21.70
N TRP A 96 27.23 14.18 22.79
CA TRP A 96 28.64 13.95 23.04
C TRP A 96 28.85 12.53 23.57
N ASP A 97 29.41 11.65 22.75
CA ASP A 97 29.72 10.27 23.11
C ASP A 97 31.23 10.04 22.93
N ALA A 98 32.00 10.37 23.97
CA ALA A 98 33.45 10.15 23.98
C ALA A 98 33.82 8.67 23.84
N SER A 99 32.94 7.74 24.24
CA SER A 99 33.21 6.30 24.17
C SER A 99 33.10 5.77 22.74
N LYS A 100 32.13 6.26 21.96
CA LYS A 100 32.05 6.03 20.51
C LYS A 100 33.00 6.93 19.72
N GLY A 101 33.46 8.01 20.33
CA GLY A 101 34.34 9.00 19.72
C GLY A 101 33.61 9.85 18.70
N THR A 102 32.38 10.27 19.01
CA THR A 102 31.52 11.08 18.13
C THR A 102 30.83 12.18 18.91
N ALA A 103 30.64 13.36 18.30
CA ALA A 103 29.80 14.42 18.85
C ALA A 103 29.10 15.23 17.76
N SER A 104 27.94 15.80 18.09
CA SER A 104 27.15 16.67 17.22
C SER A 104 27.00 18.04 17.91
N VAL A 105 27.50 19.09 17.26
CA VAL A 105 27.54 20.45 17.81
C VAL A 105 26.94 21.44 16.81
N TRP A 106 25.86 22.12 17.18
CA TRP A 106 25.31 23.22 16.39
C TRP A 106 26.02 24.52 16.72
N VAL A 107 26.43 25.27 15.70
CA VAL A 107 27.14 26.53 15.85
C VAL A 107 26.42 27.62 15.07
N ARG A 108 26.04 28.71 15.71
CA ARG A 108 25.43 29.85 15.01
C ARG A 108 26.51 30.67 14.32
N VAL A 109 26.57 30.58 13.00
CA VAL A 109 27.55 31.28 12.16
C VAL A 109 26.94 32.58 11.63
N PRO A 110 27.52 33.77 11.94
CA PRO A 110 26.92 35.05 11.60
C PRO A 110 26.71 35.29 10.10
N SER A 111 27.60 34.77 9.26
CA SER A 111 27.50 34.91 7.81
C SER A 111 28.13 33.71 7.10
N ILE A 112 27.38 33.09 6.20
CA ILE A 112 27.84 32.06 5.25
C ILE A 112 27.67 32.62 3.84
N LYS A 113 28.77 32.72 3.11
CA LYS A 113 28.83 33.17 1.72
C LYS A 113 28.84 31.95 0.81
N GLY A 114 28.17 32.04 -0.33
CA GLY A 114 28.23 31.01 -1.36
C GLY A 114 29.55 31.03 -2.13
N ASN A 115 29.92 29.87 -2.68
CA ASN A 115 31.18 29.65 -3.37
C ASN A 115 32.42 30.17 -2.61
N ALA A 116 32.47 29.90 -1.30
CA ALA A 116 33.52 30.37 -0.40
C ALA A 116 34.06 29.25 0.48
N VAL A 117 35.27 29.48 0.99
CA VAL A 117 35.89 28.68 2.05
C VAL A 117 36.03 29.58 3.27
N GLN A 118 35.40 29.19 4.38
CA GLN A 118 35.36 30.01 5.60
C GLN A 118 35.88 29.21 6.81
N PRO A 119 36.93 29.68 7.51
CA PRO A 119 37.45 28.99 8.67
C PRO A 119 36.60 29.21 9.92
N LEU A 120 36.51 28.16 10.74
CA LEU A 120 35.93 28.13 12.08
C LEU A 120 36.97 27.53 13.04
N LYS A 121 37.22 28.18 14.16
CA LYS A 121 38.20 27.70 15.14
C LYS A 121 37.51 26.96 16.28
N LEU A 122 38.07 25.82 16.68
CA LEU A 122 37.72 25.08 17.89
C LEU A 122 38.84 25.21 18.92
N HIS A 123 38.47 25.29 20.20
CA HIS A 123 39.40 25.30 21.34
C HIS A 123 38.92 24.27 22.38
N TRP A 124 39.82 23.47 22.94
CA TRP A 124 39.52 22.49 24.00
C TRP A 124 40.68 22.25 24.99
N GLY A 125 40.44 21.44 26.02
CA GLY A 125 41.45 21.00 26.99
C GLY A 125 41.65 21.95 28.17
N LYS A 126 40.59 22.63 28.61
CA LYS A 126 40.62 23.53 29.76
C LYS A 126 39.86 22.92 30.94
N ALA A 127 40.61 22.31 31.86
CA ALA A 127 40.06 21.48 32.94
C ALA A 127 39.05 22.20 33.85
N GLU A 128 39.24 23.50 34.08
CA GLU A 128 38.37 24.34 34.90
C GLU A 128 37.18 24.96 34.14
N ALA A 129 37.08 24.76 32.82
CA ALA A 129 36.00 25.33 32.03
C ALA A 129 34.65 24.69 32.40
N VAL A 130 33.62 25.53 32.48
CA VAL A 130 32.21 25.11 32.56
C VAL A 130 31.59 25.13 31.16
N SER A 131 30.56 24.32 30.96
CA SER A 131 29.86 24.28 29.67
C SER A 131 29.25 25.64 29.32
N GLU A 132 29.45 26.07 28.08
CA GLU A 132 28.78 27.24 27.48
C GLU A 132 27.78 26.81 26.39
N SER A 133 27.46 25.51 26.30
CA SER A 133 26.41 24.98 25.42
C SER A 133 25.08 25.66 25.74
N ASN A 134 24.48 26.33 24.76
CA ASN A 134 23.25 27.08 24.93
C ASN A 134 22.35 26.99 23.68
N PRO A 135 21.38 26.05 23.65
CA PRO A 135 20.44 25.89 22.53
C PRO A 135 19.74 27.20 22.15
N LYS A 136 19.26 27.97 23.14
CA LYS A 136 18.54 29.24 22.92
C LYS A 136 19.42 30.36 22.37
N ALA A 137 20.74 30.26 22.48
CA ALA A 137 21.65 31.20 21.82
C ALA A 137 21.86 30.85 20.34
N VAL A 138 21.72 29.57 19.98
CA VAL A 138 21.85 29.07 18.60
C VAL A 138 20.53 29.20 17.83
N PHE A 139 19.43 28.74 18.43
CA PHE A 139 18.09 28.72 17.85
C PHE A 139 17.18 29.67 18.62
N ASN A 140 16.79 30.79 18.02
CA ASN A 140 15.87 31.74 18.64
C ASN A 140 15.15 32.64 17.61
N PRO A 141 14.18 33.47 18.05
CA PRO A 141 13.43 34.29 17.11
C PRO A 141 14.27 35.28 16.29
N SER A 142 15.48 35.67 16.74
CA SER A 142 16.31 36.62 15.97
C SER A 142 16.89 36.04 14.68
N ASN A 143 17.07 34.71 14.60
CA ASN A 143 17.40 34.01 13.35
C ASN A 143 16.22 33.17 12.82
N GLY A 144 15.03 33.46 13.33
CA GLY A 144 13.75 33.00 12.83
C GLY A 144 13.26 31.67 13.40
N HIS A 145 14.00 31.00 14.29
CA HIS A 145 13.58 29.74 14.90
C HIS A 145 12.66 29.99 16.08
N LEU A 146 11.49 29.34 16.07
CA LEU A 146 10.53 29.39 17.17
C LEU A 146 10.55 28.10 17.99
N SER A 147 10.57 26.94 17.32
CA SER A 147 10.73 25.65 17.97
C SER A 147 11.71 24.74 17.23
N VAL A 148 12.46 23.94 17.98
CA VAL A 148 13.44 22.97 17.48
C VAL A 148 13.43 21.72 18.38
N TRP A 149 13.16 20.55 17.80
CA TRP A 149 13.27 19.25 18.47
C TRP A 149 14.36 18.40 17.79
N HIS A 150 15.43 18.11 18.52
CA HIS A 150 16.46 17.14 18.16
C HIS A 150 16.10 15.70 18.54
N MET A 151 14.88 15.46 19.05
CA MET A 151 14.33 14.12 19.34
C MET A 151 15.10 13.25 20.36
N SER A 152 16.15 13.77 20.97
CA SER A 152 16.87 13.14 22.07
C SER A 152 16.07 13.15 23.38
N ASP A 153 16.37 12.24 24.30
CA ASP A 153 15.71 12.19 25.61
C ASP A 153 16.34 13.19 26.62
N PRO A 154 15.55 14.02 27.33
CA PRO A 154 14.10 14.18 27.19
C PRO A 154 13.72 14.93 25.90
N VAL A 155 12.62 14.53 25.25
CA VAL A 155 12.12 15.19 24.02
C VAL A 155 11.57 16.56 24.36
N VAL A 156 12.35 17.62 24.10
CA VAL A 156 12.07 19.02 24.45
C VAL A 156 12.23 19.97 23.26
N ASP A 157 11.53 21.11 23.31
CA ASP A 157 11.74 22.24 22.39
C ASP A 157 12.93 23.09 22.87
N ASP A 158 14.05 23.01 22.16
CA ASP A 158 15.30 23.69 22.54
C ASP A 158 15.29 25.20 22.30
N ALA A 159 14.45 25.69 21.38
CA ALA A 159 14.20 27.13 21.25
C ALA A 159 13.26 27.65 22.36
N GLY A 160 12.43 26.75 22.92
CA GLY A 160 11.64 26.97 24.13
C GLY A 160 10.38 27.80 23.93
N ALA A 161 9.73 27.71 22.77
CA ALA A 161 8.45 28.36 22.53
C ALA A 161 7.27 27.62 23.16
N THR A 162 7.41 26.31 23.40
CA THR A 162 6.37 25.46 23.99
C THR A 162 6.97 24.27 24.76
N ASP A 163 6.18 23.66 25.63
CA ASP A 163 6.52 22.40 26.27
C ASP A 163 6.09 21.22 25.38
N SER A 164 6.81 20.10 25.47
CA SER A 164 6.46 18.86 24.78
C SER A 164 6.19 17.71 25.75
N LYS A 165 5.29 16.81 25.32
CA LYS A 165 4.97 15.56 26.02
C LYS A 165 5.04 14.40 25.03
N ASP A 166 6.00 13.52 25.25
CA ASP A 166 6.10 12.23 24.56
C ASP A 166 4.93 11.31 24.98
N GLN A 167 4.24 10.74 24.00
CA GLN A 167 3.11 9.82 24.16
C GLN A 167 3.53 8.39 23.74
N GLY A 168 4.60 7.89 24.36
CA GLY A 168 5.01 6.49 24.26
C GLY A 168 5.85 6.15 23.03
N THR A 169 6.53 7.13 22.42
CA THR A 169 7.53 6.86 21.38
C THR A 169 8.78 6.17 21.97
N THR A 170 9.68 5.67 21.12
CA THR A 170 10.93 5.02 21.55
C THR A 170 12.16 5.63 20.86
N ALA A 171 13.32 5.64 21.52
CA ALA A 171 14.55 6.17 20.93
C ALA A 171 15.09 5.26 19.81
N THR A 172 15.64 5.85 18.75
CA THR A 172 16.30 5.17 17.64
C THR A 172 17.40 6.04 17.04
N GLY A 173 18.26 5.49 16.19
CA GLY A 173 19.30 6.28 15.51
C GLY A 173 18.71 7.25 14.48
N GLY A 174 19.01 8.55 14.64
CA GLY A 174 18.54 9.63 13.76
C GLY A 174 19.47 10.01 12.62
N ILE A 175 19.12 11.07 11.90
CA ILE A 175 20.00 11.76 10.94
C ILE A 175 21.02 12.62 11.69
N VAL A 176 20.60 13.20 12.81
CA VAL A 176 21.47 13.86 13.80
C VAL A 176 21.16 13.22 15.15
N GLY A 177 22.17 12.69 15.84
CA GLY A 177 21.97 12.07 17.15
C GLY A 177 20.88 10.99 17.18
N GLN A 178 19.96 11.13 18.13
CA GLN A 178 18.83 10.22 18.34
C GLN A 178 17.54 10.78 17.71
N ALA A 179 16.78 9.91 17.05
CA ALA A 179 15.43 10.16 16.59
C ALA A 179 14.39 9.48 17.51
N ARG A 180 13.10 9.73 17.25
CA ARG A 180 12.00 8.95 17.84
C ARG A 180 11.36 8.03 16.81
N HIS A 181 11.23 6.75 17.17
CA HIS A 181 10.43 5.76 16.47
C HIS A 181 8.99 5.76 17.01
N LEU A 182 8.03 5.82 16.09
CA LEU A 182 6.59 5.81 16.34
C LEU A 182 6.00 4.53 15.74
N ALA A 183 5.40 3.67 16.57
CA ALA A 183 4.76 2.41 16.15
C ALA A 183 3.26 2.55 15.84
N GLY A 184 2.76 3.79 15.65
CA GLY A 184 1.34 4.09 15.48
C GLY A 184 0.61 4.18 16.82
N GLY A 185 -0.34 5.11 16.94
CA GLY A 185 -0.96 5.48 18.22
C GLY A 185 -0.02 6.22 19.18
N GLN A 186 1.24 6.45 18.80
CA GLN A 186 2.30 7.13 19.56
C GLN A 186 2.73 8.42 18.86
N GLY A 187 3.12 9.44 19.61
CA GLY A 187 3.70 10.66 19.04
C GLY A 187 4.05 11.69 20.10
N ILE A 188 4.24 12.95 19.71
CA ILE A 188 4.63 14.03 20.63
C ILE A 188 3.58 15.12 20.56
N PHE A 189 3.06 15.50 21.73
CA PHE A 189 2.19 16.67 21.88
C PHE A 189 3.05 17.89 22.20
N GLY A 190 2.91 18.97 21.43
CA GLY A 190 3.71 20.19 21.57
C GLY A 190 2.93 21.40 22.05
N GLY A 191 1.74 21.24 22.63
CA GLY A 191 0.92 22.32 23.19
C GLY A 191 -0.34 22.66 22.38
N ASP A 192 -1.32 23.29 23.02
CA ASP A 192 -2.65 23.60 22.45
C ASP A 192 -3.03 25.11 22.49
N LYS A 193 -2.13 25.97 22.98
CA LYS A 193 -2.34 27.43 23.10
C LYS A 193 -1.04 28.21 22.82
N ILE A 194 -0.34 27.84 21.76
CA ILE A 194 0.93 28.43 21.37
C ILE A 194 0.67 29.79 20.70
N THR A 195 1.01 30.89 21.39
CA THR A 195 0.81 32.28 20.90
C THR A 195 2.03 32.84 20.18
N THR A 196 3.16 32.15 20.25
CA THR A 196 4.44 32.57 19.66
C THR A 196 4.60 32.14 18.20
N TYR A 197 3.73 31.26 17.71
CA TYR A 197 3.76 30.76 16.34
C TYR A 197 3.22 31.79 15.33
N PRO A 198 3.57 31.67 14.04
CA PRO A 198 3.10 32.59 13.01
C PRO A 198 1.56 32.63 12.97
N SER A 199 1.03 33.84 12.80
CA SER A 199 -0.40 34.12 12.67
C SER A 199 -0.64 35.04 11.48
N GLY A 200 -1.86 35.11 10.97
CA GLY A 200 -2.20 35.86 9.78
C GLY A 200 -1.61 35.21 8.52
N THR A 201 -1.26 36.05 7.54
CA THR A 201 -0.57 35.68 6.30
C THR A 201 0.96 35.77 6.41
N GLY A 202 1.49 35.78 7.64
CA GLY A 202 2.92 35.98 7.91
C GLY A 202 3.81 34.87 7.34
N PRO A 203 5.10 35.17 7.09
CA PRO A 203 6.04 34.20 6.55
C PRO A 203 6.37 33.11 7.57
N MET A 204 6.65 31.90 7.10
CA MET A 204 6.95 30.76 7.96
C MET A 204 7.68 29.63 7.23
N THR A 205 8.30 28.76 8.01
CA THR A 205 8.88 27.48 7.55
C THR A 205 8.57 26.37 8.55
N THR A 206 8.16 25.21 8.04
CA THR A 206 7.87 23.99 8.79
C THR A 206 8.72 22.86 8.20
N GLU A 207 9.53 22.19 9.01
CA GLU A 207 10.45 21.16 8.53
C GLU A 207 10.60 19.97 9.48
N ALA A 208 10.95 18.83 8.89
CA ALA A 208 11.27 17.60 9.60
C ALA A 208 12.17 16.70 8.73
N TRP A 209 13.02 15.92 9.38
CA TRP A 209 13.50 14.66 8.82
C TRP A 209 12.57 13.53 9.25
N PHE A 210 12.23 12.62 8.34
CA PHE A 210 11.49 11.42 8.71
C PHE A 210 11.81 10.23 7.81
N ARG A 211 11.57 9.04 8.32
CA ARG A 211 11.63 7.75 7.60
C ARG A 211 10.35 6.98 7.85
N ALA A 212 9.45 6.97 6.87
CA ALA A 212 8.14 6.34 7.01
C ALA A 212 8.16 4.84 6.66
N GLU A 213 7.56 4.01 7.52
CA GLU A 213 7.41 2.56 7.28
C GLU A 213 6.06 2.22 6.61
N GLN A 214 5.09 3.13 6.68
CA GLN A 214 3.79 3.02 6.01
C GLN A 214 3.32 4.36 5.44
N THR A 215 2.35 4.32 4.52
CA THR A 215 1.69 5.51 3.96
C THR A 215 0.48 5.96 4.80
N ASN A 216 -0.10 7.10 4.44
CA ASN A 216 -1.28 7.72 5.08
C ASN A 216 -1.07 8.16 6.54
N GLY A 217 0.13 8.64 6.87
CA GLY A 217 0.49 9.20 8.17
C GLY A 217 0.71 10.72 8.13
N THR A 218 0.52 11.39 9.27
CA THR A 218 0.87 12.82 9.45
C THR A 218 2.19 12.92 10.21
N VAL A 219 3.23 13.44 9.56
CA VAL A 219 4.57 13.59 10.18
C VAL A 219 4.54 14.70 11.23
N LEU A 220 3.95 15.84 10.88
CA LEU A 220 3.96 17.06 11.70
C LEU A 220 2.72 17.89 11.36
N ALA A 221 2.04 18.39 12.38
CA ALA A 221 0.91 19.27 12.18
C ALA A 221 0.79 20.35 13.25
N TRP A 222 0.49 21.58 12.82
CA TRP A 222 0.26 22.72 13.72
C TRP A 222 -0.79 23.71 13.22
N GLY A 223 -1.36 24.52 14.12
CA GLY A 223 -2.45 25.47 13.85
C GLY A 223 -3.76 25.09 14.56
N GLU A 224 -4.93 25.29 13.95
CA GLU A 224 -6.25 25.04 14.55
C GLU A 224 -7.20 24.40 13.55
N GLU A 225 -8.18 23.58 13.98
CA GLU A 225 -9.14 22.95 13.05
C GLU A 225 -10.28 23.92 12.69
N LYS A 226 -9.99 25.01 11.97
CA LYS A 226 -10.97 25.98 11.45
C LYS A 226 -10.51 26.59 10.12
N ARG A 227 -11.41 27.28 9.41
CA ARG A 227 -11.05 28.01 8.17
C ARG A 227 -10.35 29.33 8.51
N PRO A 228 -9.27 29.73 7.81
CA PRO A 228 -8.37 28.97 6.92
C PRO A 228 -7.05 28.67 7.64
N CYS A 229 -7.00 27.65 8.51
CA CYS A 229 -5.80 27.47 9.31
C CYS A 229 -5.45 26.04 9.61
N LYS A 230 -4.16 25.78 9.51
CA LYS A 230 -3.33 24.66 9.96
C LYS A 230 -2.34 24.34 8.87
N ILE A 231 -1.27 23.67 9.25
CA ILE A 231 -0.30 23.05 8.35
C ILE A 231 -0.22 21.60 8.80
N MET A 232 -0.49 20.68 7.88
CA MET A 232 -0.33 19.24 8.10
C MET A 232 0.60 18.67 7.04
N MET A 233 1.79 18.24 7.44
CA MET A 233 2.72 17.51 6.60
C MET A 233 2.31 16.03 6.60
N ASN A 234 1.72 15.58 5.50
CA ASN A 234 1.26 14.21 5.34
C ASN A 234 2.15 13.43 4.39
N PHE A 235 2.37 12.15 4.72
CA PHE A 235 2.98 11.17 3.86
C PHE A 235 1.88 10.26 3.31
N GLY A 236 1.51 10.48 2.04
CA GLY A 236 0.34 9.89 1.38
C GLY A 236 0.60 8.53 0.73
N SER A 237 -0.44 7.99 0.09
CA SER A 237 -0.41 6.75 -0.69
C SER A 237 -0.83 7.02 -2.14
N PRO A 238 -0.09 6.57 -3.17
CA PRO A 238 1.27 6.03 -3.09
C PRO A 238 2.23 7.01 -2.38
N PRO A 239 3.42 6.55 -1.95
CA PRO A 239 4.36 7.35 -1.16
C PRO A 239 4.61 8.72 -1.80
N SER A 240 4.10 9.76 -1.16
CA SER A 240 4.14 11.15 -1.64
C SER A 240 4.02 12.11 -0.47
N ILE A 241 4.44 13.35 -0.66
CA ILE A 241 4.29 14.42 0.35
C ILE A 241 3.16 15.35 -0.05
N ALA A 242 2.25 15.59 0.88
CA ALA A 242 1.20 16.58 0.77
C ALA A 242 1.18 17.47 2.02
N ILE A 243 1.36 18.78 1.82
CA ILE A 243 1.15 19.77 2.86
C ILE A 243 -0.30 20.25 2.75
N GLN A 244 -1.13 19.86 3.71
CA GLN A 244 -2.52 20.27 3.76
C GLN A 244 -2.68 21.49 4.65
N CYS A 245 -3.19 22.57 4.04
CA CYS A 245 -3.39 23.87 4.67
C CYS A 245 -4.85 24.35 4.55
N TYR A 246 -5.78 23.44 4.24
CA TYR A 246 -7.22 23.68 4.13
C TYR A 246 -7.57 24.64 2.98
N PHE A 247 -7.64 24.10 1.74
CA PHE A 247 -7.76 24.82 0.45
C PHE A 247 -6.50 25.60 0.02
N ALA A 248 -5.42 25.47 0.79
CA ALA A 248 -4.13 26.09 0.54
C ALA A 248 -3.01 25.05 0.34
N ASP A 249 -3.37 23.92 -0.24
CA ASP A 249 -2.53 22.72 -0.24
C ASP A 249 -1.38 22.82 -1.25
N VAL A 250 -0.28 22.12 -0.97
CA VAL A 250 0.83 21.94 -1.91
C VAL A 250 1.31 20.49 -1.85
N GLU A 251 1.46 19.87 -3.02
CA GLU A 251 1.91 18.49 -3.17
C GLU A 251 3.30 18.45 -3.82
N ALA A 252 4.13 17.55 -3.32
CA ALA A 252 5.38 17.13 -3.95
C ALA A 252 5.07 16.31 -5.21
N LYS A 253 5.92 16.40 -6.22
CA LYS A 253 5.73 15.74 -7.53
C LYS A 253 6.54 14.46 -7.67
N SER A 254 7.67 14.38 -6.98
CA SER A 254 8.58 13.26 -7.08
C SER A 254 8.01 12.03 -6.37
N PRO A 255 8.10 10.83 -6.98
CA PRO A 255 7.71 9.60 -6.29
C PRO A 255 8.69 9.35 -5.14
N LEU A 256 8.15 8.92 -3.99
CA LEU A 256 8.94 8.56 -2.82
C LEU A 256 8.90 7.04 -2.59
N ALA A 257 9.65 6.58 -1.60
CA ALA A 257 9.68 5.19 -1.17
C ALA A 257 9.53 5.10 0.35
N LEU A 258 9.06 3.94 0.83
CA LEU A 258 9.09 3.62 2.25
C LEU A 258 10.51 3.35 2.72
N ASN A 259 10.73 3.46 4.03
CA ASN A 259 11.99 3.12 4.71
C ASN A 259 13.21 3.93 4.24
N GLN A 260 12.98 5.12 3.69
CA GLN A 260 14.02 6.10 3.32
C GLN A 260 13.87 7.39 4.13
N TRP A 261 15.00 7.97 4.54
CA TRP A 261 15.01 9.28 5.18
C TRP A 261 14.80 10.38 4.15
N TYR A 262 13.84 11.27 4.43
CA TYR A 262 13.60 12.48 3.66
C TYR A 262 13.69 13.70 4.56
N HIS A 263 14.35 14.74 4.05
CA HIS A 263 14.23 16.09 4.59
C HIS A 263 13.13 16.81 3.85
N VAL A 264 12.05 17.18 4.54
CA VAL A 264 10.93 17.91 3.93
C VAL A 264 10.79 19.26 4.59
N VAL A 265 10.79 20.30 3.75
CA VAL A 265 10.66 21.69 4.18
C VAL A 265 9.48 22.32 3.45
N HIS A 266 8.51 22.80 4.21
CA HIS A 266 7.44 23.65 3.71
C HIS A 266 7.76 25.11 4.04
N THR A 267 7.79 25.97 3.03
CA THR A 267 7.95 27.42 3.22
C THR A 267 6.70 28.12 2.73
N TYR A 268 6.27 29.14 3.46
CA TYR A 268 5.16 30.00 3.05
C TYR A 268 5.52 31.48 3.26
N SER A 269 5.29 32.28 2.23
CA SER A 269 5.09 33.73 2.30
C SER A 269 3.75 34.02 1.62
N GLU A 270 3.11 35.17 1.85
CA GLU A 270 1.79 35.47 1.29
C GLU A 270 1.65 35.04 -0.19
N LYS A 271 0.77 34.06 -0.47
CA LYS A 271 0.53 33.47 -1.80
C LYS A 271 1.72 32.78 -2.48
N ASP A 272 2.71 32.35 -1.70
CA ASP A 272 3.86 31.58 -2.16
C ASP A 272 4.08 30.39 -1.20
N SER A 273 3.38 29.27 -1.48
CA SER A 273 3.50 28.02 -0.72
C SER A 273 4.38 27.04 -1.49
N ARG A 274 5.45 26.57 -0.87
CA ARG A 274 6.43 25.69 -1.53
C ARG A 274 6.79 24.51 -0.64
N VAL A 275 7.00 23.35 -1.27
CA VAL A 275 7.56 22.17 -0.62
C VAL A 275 8.87 21.78 -1.29
N TYR A 276 9.88 21.57 -0.46
CA TYR A 276 11.19 21.07 -0.85
C TYR A 276 11.38 19.67 -0.28
N VAL A 277 11.93 18.78 -1.10
CA VAL A 277 12.34 17.44 -0.69
C VAL A 277 13.84 17.33 -0.89
N ASN A 278 14.57 16.95 0.15
CA ASN A 278 16.02 16.80 0.12
C ASN A 278 16.75 18.04 -0.42
N GLY A 279 16.31 19.23 -0.01
CA GLY A 279 16.92 20.50 -0.40
C GLY A 279 16.52 21.03 -1.78
N VAL A 280 15.68 20.32 -2.54
CA VAL A 280 15.25 20.68 -3.90
C VAL A 280 13.77 21.02 -3.93
N LEU A 281 13.39 22.10 -4.63
CA LEU A 281 11.98 22.50 -4.80
C LEU A 281 11.24 21.42 -5.61
N ASP A 282 10.19 20.85 -5.04
CA ASP A 282 9.44 19.75 -5.66
C ASP A 282 7.96 20.08 -5.92
N GLY A 283 7.39 21.02 -5.17
CA GLY A 283 6.02 21.50 -5.36
C GLY A 283 5.85 22.98 -5.01
N ALA A 284 4.95 23.66 -5.70
CA ALA A 284 4.61 25.06 -5.43
C ALA A 284 3.16 25.37 -5.84
N THR A 285 2.47 26.16 -5.02
CA THR A 285 1.12 26.69 -5.26
C THR A 285 1.03 28.14 -4.74
N THR A 286 -0.01 28.87 -5.14
CA THR A 286 -0.20 30.28 -4.73
C THR A 286 -1.45 30.54 -3.87
N PRO A 287 -1.68 29.77 -2.80
CA PRO A 287 -2.90 29.90 -2.02
C PRO A 287 -2.81 31.02 -0.99
N LEU A 288 -3.97 31.48 -0.51
CA LEU A 288 -4.04 32.32 0.68
C LEU A 288 -4.16 31.44 1.93
N LEU A 289 -3.17 31.51 2.81
CA LEU A 289 -3.17 30.91 4.14
C LEU A 289 -3.20 32.01 5.20
N ASP A 290 -4.17 31.95 6.12
CA ASP A 290 -4.40 32.96 7.17
C ASP A 290 -4.59 32.27 8.53
N LEU A 291 -3.48 32.16 9.26
CA LEU A 291 -3.37 31.41 10.51
C LEU A 291 -3.97 32.16 11.72
N PRO A 292 -4.55 31.46 12.70
CA PRO A 292 -5.05 32.06 13.92
C PRO A 292 -3.94 32.64 14.78
N THR A 293 -4.34 33.48 15.74
CA THR A 293 -3.47 34.01 16.79
C THR A 293 -3.01 32.99 17.82
N THR A 294 -3.59 31.78 17.84
CA THR A 294 -3.16 30.67 18.68
C THR A 294 -3.04 29.41 17.84
N SER A 295 -1.96 28.67 18.03
CA SER A 295 -1.71 27.38 17.39
C SER A 295 -1.67 26.24 18.38
N ARG A 296 -1.91 25.04 17.87
CA ARG A 296 -1.66 23.76 18.52
C ARG A 296 -0.59 23.01 17.75
N LEU A 297 0.06 22.01 18.34
CA LEU A 297 1.12 21.24 17.69
C LEU A 297 1.07 19.75 18.07
N TRP A 298 1.19 18.90 17.06
CA TRP A 298 1.43 17.47 17.20
C TRP A 298 2.51 17.01 16.21
N ILE A 299 3.37 16.10 16.66
CA ILE A 299 4.34 15.39 15.83
C ILE A 299 3.93 13.92 15.80
N GLY A 300 3.88 13.34 14.60
CA GLY A 300 3.39 11.98 14.34
C GLY A 300 1.87 11.84 14.22
N GLY A 301 1.11 12.95 14.27
CA GLY A 301 -0.35 12.91 14.25
C GLY A 301 -1.03 14.27 14.27
N TRP A 302 -2.34 14.26 14.51
CA TRP A 302 -3.15 15.46 14.67
C TRP A 302 -4.27 15.21 15.68
N TYR A 303 -4.50 16.12 16.64
CA TYR A 303 -5.53 15.99 17.68
C TYR A 303 -5.51 14.63 18.42
N ASN A 304 -4.32 14.20 18.85
CA ASN A 304 -4.07 12.92 19.53
C ASN A 304 -4.39 11.67 18.67
N ASN A 305 -4.61 11.83 17.37
CA ASN A 305 -4.70 10.73 16.42
C ASN A 305 -3.35 10.56 15.74
N TYR A 306 -2.49 9.73 16.34
CA TYR A 306 -1.15 9.47 15.83
C TYR A 306 -1.14 8.30 14.85
N LYS A 307 -1.07 8.61 13.55
CA LYS A 307 -1.12 7.62 12.47
C LYS A 307 0.22 7.37 11.78
N PHE A 308 1.20 8.23 12.04
CA PHE A 308 2.54 8.02 11.49
C PHE A 308 3.18 6.79 12.11
N VAL A 309 3.78 5.95 11.26
CA VAL A 309 4.62 4.83 11.69
C VAL A 309 5.97 4.96 11.00
N GLY A 310 7.03 4.92 11.80
CA GLY A 310 8.40 5.14 11.38
C GLY A 310 9.13 6.14 12.29
N ASP A 311 10.20 6.74 11.77
CA ASP A 311 11.11 7.57 12.56
C ASP A 311 10.99 9.05 12.19
N ILE A 312 11.09 9.94 13.18
CA ILE A 312 11.10 11.40 13.00
C ILE A 312 12.29 12.00 13.74
N ASP A 313 12.93 12.96 13.10
CA ASP A 313 14.10 13.69 13.59
C ASP A 313 14.06 15.17 13.19
N GLU A 314 14.81 16.02 13.88
CA GLU A 314 15.09 17.41 13.50
C GLU A 314 13.85 18.24 13.11
N VAL A 315 12.82 18.25 13.95
CA VAL A 315 11.58 19.00 13.68
C VAL A 315 11.76 20.48 14.02
N ARG A 316 11.44 21.39 13.10
CA ARG A 316 11.55 22.84 13.34
C ARG A 316 10.37 23.65 12.81
N ILE A 317 10.02 24.70 13.56
CA ILE A 317 9.06 25.74 13.18
C ILE A 317 9.76 27.10 13.20
N SER A 318 9.62 27.87 12.12
CA SER A 318 10.23 29.19 11.96
C SER A 318 9.22 30.26 11.53
N ASN A 319 9.44 31.52 11.92
CA ASN A 319 8.63 32.69 11.54
C ASN A 319 9.16 33.44 10.31
N VAL A 320 9.96 32.76 9.49
CA VAL A 320 10.51 33.27 8.23
C VAL A 320 10.31 32.24 7.14
N ALA A 321 10.08 32.68 5.91
CA ALA A 321 10.09 31.82 4.73
C ALA A 321 11.55 31.61 4.32
N ARG A 322 12.11 30.42 4.57
CA ARG A 322 13.52 30.14 4.26
C ARG A 322 13.75 30.19 2.73
N PRO A 323 14.77 30.92 2.24
CA PRO A 323 15.08 30.92 0.82
C PRO A 323 15.63 29.56 0.38
N ALA A 324 15.55 29.26 -0.92
CA ALA A 324 16.00 27.97 -1.47
C ALA A 324 17.46 27.64 -1.11
N ASP A 325 18.36 28.62 -1.11
CA ASP A 325 19.77 28.42 -0.72
C ASP A 325 19.93 28.01 0.75
N TRP A 326 19.07 28.50 1.65
CA TRP A 326 19.05 28.07 3.06
C TRP A 326 18.60 26.63 3.19
N VAL A 327 17.50 26.28 2.52
CA VAL A 327 16.92 24.92 2.53
C VAL A 327 17.90 23.90 1.95
N LYS A 328 18.57 24.27 0.86
CA LYS A 328 19.66 23.47 0.28
C LYS A 328 20.80 23.29 1.26
N LEU A 329 21.29 24.36 1.89
CA LEU A 329 22.41 24.28 2.82
C LEU A 329 22.07 23.44 4.07
N GLN A 330 20.85 23.55 4.61
CA GLN A 330 20.38 22.69 5.70
C GLN A 330 20.47 21.22 5.32
N TYR A 331 19.91 20.83 4.18
CA TYR A 331 20.00 19.45 3.71
C TYR A 331 21.45 19.00 3.53
N GLU A 332 22.27 19.80 2.85
CA GLU A 332 23.68 19.48 2.58
C GLU A 332 24.53 19.37 3.85
N ASN A 333 24.18 20.11 4.92
CA ASN A 333 24.86 20.05 6.20
C ASN A 333 24.39 18.87 7.07
N GLN A 334 23.09 18.59 7.06
CA GLN A 334 22.48 17.60 7.95
C GLN A 334 22.56 16.18 7.41
N LYS A 335 22.53 15.97 6.09
CA LYS A 335 22.57 14.63 5.51
C LYS A 335 23.84 13.85 5.94
N PRO A 336 23.77 12.52 6.03
CA PRO A 336 24.96 11.69 6.17
C PRO A 336 25.97 11.98 5.04
N LEU A 337 27.26 11.87 5.37
CA LEU A 337 28.35 12.15 4.42
C LEU A 337 28.36 13.58 3.86
N GLN A 338 27.88 14.56 4.63
CA GLN A 338 27.89 15.99 4.28
C GLN A 338 29.26 16.47 3.77
N THR A 339 29.25 17.43 2.84
CA THR A 339 30.48 18.01 2.26
C THR A 339 30.75 19.46 2.69
N LEU A 340 29.88 20.08 3.48
CA LEU A 340 30.00 21.45 3.96
C LEU A 340 31.15 21.66 4.96
N VAL A 341 31.15 20.90 6.05
CA VAL A 341 32.08 21.08 7.17
C VAL A 341 33.23 20.09 7.03
N GLY A 342 34.47 20.55 7.02
CA GLY A 342 35.65 19.70 6.99
C GLY A 342 36.13 19.19 8.36
N PRO A 343 37.11 18.27 8.41
CA PRO A 343 37.74 17.85 9.65
C PRO A 343 38.65 18.98 10.20
N LEU A 344 39.19 18.79 11.41
CA LEU A 344 40.32 19.61 11.85
C LEU A 344 41.48 19.46 10.88
N VAL A 345 41.98 20.60 10.37
CA VAL A 345 43.10 20.63 9.42
C VAL A 345 44.36 20.15 10.12
N ARG A 346 44.90 19.01 9.67
CA ARG A 346 46.16 18.46 10.18
C ARG A 346 47.36 19.21 9.61
N ALA A 347 48.43 19.32 10.38
CA ALA A 347 49.69 19.88 9.91
C ALA A 347 50.29 19.05 8.75
N GLY A 348 51.10 19.71 7.91
CA GLY A 348 51.75 19.10 6.74
C GLY A 348 51.04 19.42 5.42
N SER A 349 51.58 18.88 4.32
CA SER A 349 51.06 19.10 2.95
C SER A 349 50.96 17.81 2.13
N GLU A 350 51.20 16.67 2.77
CA GLU A 350 51.25 15.35 2.16
C GLU A 350 49.87 14.88 1.72
N PHE A 351 49.79 14.25 0.54
CA PHE A 351 48.59 13.56 0.07
C PHE A 351 48.96 12.19 -0.51
N ALA A 352 48.70 11.13 0.24
CA ALA A 352 48.99 9.75 -0.13
C ALA A 352 47.87 8.80 0.33
N VAL A 353 47.71 7.68 -0.37
CA VAL A 353 46.73 6.64 -0.02
C VAL A 353 47.40 5.27 -0.10
N ALA A 354 47.13 4.41 0.89
CA ALA A 354 47.60 3.03 0.93
C ALA A 354 46.45 2.06 1.31
N PRO A 355 46.36 0.87 0.70
CA PRO A 355 47.13 0.46 -0.47
C PRO A 355 46.71 1.23 -1.75
N ALA A 356 47.60 1.33 -2.74
CA ALA A 356 47.31 2.04 -3.99
C ALA A 356 46.40 1.26 -4.95
N SER A 357 46.15 -0.02 -4.66
CA SER A 357 45.17 -0.89 -5.32
C SER A 357 44.81 -2.03 -4.38
N ALA A 358 43.70 -2.72 -4.63
CA ALA A 358 43.33 -3.90 -3.86
C ALA A 358 42.70 -4.98 -4.74
N THR A 359 42.91 -6.25 -4.37
CA THR A 359 42.08 -7.36 -4.82
C THR A 359 41.33 -7.88 -3.61
N VAL A 360 39.99 -7.87 -3.66
CA VAL A 360 39.11 -8.21 -2.54
C VAL A 360 38.21 -9.35 -2.99
N MET A 361 38.17 -10.44 -2.24
CA MET A 361 37.20 -11.50 -2.49
C MET A 361 35.81 -10.98 -2.16
N GLU A 362 34.79 -11.42 -2.90
CA GLU A 362 33.42 -11.03 -2.59
C GLU A 362 33.03 -11.41 -1.15
N GLY A 363 32.17 -10.60 -0.53
CA GLY A 363 31.78 -10.71 0.87
C GLY A 363 32.91 -10.45 1.86
N LYS A 364 34.08 -9.98 1.41
CA LYS A 364 35.19 -9.52 2.26
C LYS A 364 35.34 -8.00 2.16
N THR A 365 36.10 -7.48 3.12
CA THR A 365 36.41 -6.06 3.22
C THR A 365 37.88 -5.77 2.95
N ALA A 366 38.18 -4.57 2.45
CA ALA A 366 39.53 -4.03 2.37
C ALA A 366 39.57 -2.61 2.91
N THR A 367 40.57 -2.30 3.71
CA THR A 367 40.72 -0.97 4.32
C THR A 367 41.78 -0.16 3.58
N PHE A 368 41.43 1.08 3.26
CA PHE A 368 42.30 2.08 2.64
C PHE A 368 42.52 3.21 3.64
N SER A 369 43.75 3.71 3.75
CA SER A 369 44.12 4.81 4.63
C SER A 369 44.69 5.97 3.82
N ALA A 370 44.28 7.19 4.16
CA ALA A 370 44.74 8.42 3.55
C ALA A 370 45.62 9.24 4.51
N GLN A 371 46.73 9.74 3.98
CA GLN A 371 47.47 10.87 4.53
C GLN A 371 47.04 12.10 3.76
N ALA A 372 46.53 13.12 4.45
CA ALA A 372 45.99 14.34 3.85
C ALA A 372 46.26 15.55 4.75
N GLY A 373 47.54 15.76 5.12
CA GLY A 373 47.95 16.93 5.88
C GLY A 373 47.67 18.20 5.07
N GLY A 374 47.10 19.23 5.71
CA GLY A 374 46.70 20.49 5.08
C GLY A 374 45.36 20.47 4.33
N ALA A 375 44.70 19.32 4.23
CA ALA A 375 43.41 19.21 3.55
C ALA A 375 42.29 19.87 4.38
N LEU A 376 41.47 20.68 3.71
CA LEU A 376 40.29 21.34 4.25
C LEU A 376 39.08 20.42 4.27
N LYS A 377 39.05 19.43 3.39
CA LYS A 377 37.99 18.42 3.27
C LYS A 377 38.58 17.13 2.71
N LEU A 378 38.09 15.99 3.14
CA LEU A 378 38.50 14.68 2.66
C LEU A 378 37.26 13.85 2.36
N TYR A 379 37.21 13.18 1.21
CA TYR A 379 36.12 12.27 0.93
C TYR A 379 36.50 11.15 -0.03
N TRP A 380 35.79 10.04 0.10
CA TRP A 380 35.96 8.82 -0.67
C TRP A 380 34.77 8.67 -1.62
N VAL A 381 35.06 8.54 -2.91
CA VAL A 381 34.06 8.34 -3.97
C VAL A 381 34.30 6.99 -4.61
N LEU A 382 33.32 6.11 -4.56
CA LEU A 382 33.36 4.85 -5.29
C LEU A 382 32.76 5.05 -6.68
N LYS A 383 33.51 4.72 -7.72
CA LYS A 383 32.99 4.58 -9.08
C LYS A 383 32.79 3.12 -9.40
N SER A 384 31.55 2.74 -9.68
CA SER A 384 31.18 1.38 -10.08
C SER A 384 30.04 1.45 -11.08
N GLY A 385 30.11 0.68 -12.17
CA GLY A 385 29.06 0.63 -13.19
C GLY A 385 28.73 1.98 -13.87
N GLY A 386 29.68 2.92 -13.92
CA GLY A 386 29.48 4.26 -14.48
C GLY A 386 28.81 5.26 -13.52
N VAL A 387 28.50 4.86 -12.28
CA VAL A 387 27.93 5.72 -11.24
C VAL A 387 29.02 6.09 -10.24
N GLU A 388 29.09 7.37 -9.88
CA GLU A 388 29.94 7.86 -8.79
C GLU A 388 29.09 8.00 -7.51
N THR A 389 29.56 7.43 -6.40
CA THR A 389 28.87 7.48 -5.11
C THR A 389 29.83 7.93 -4.03
N LEU A 390 29.45 8.95 -3.26
CA LEU A 390 30.16 9.34 -2.06
C LEU A 390 29.96 8.27 -0.99
N VAL A 391 31.03 7.63 -0.52
CA VAL A 391 30.96 6.48 0.40
C VAL A 391 31.51 6.79 1.79
N ALA A 392 32.34 7.82 1.92
CA ALA A 392 32.77 8.35 3.21
C ALA A 392 33.20 9.81 3.08
N ALA A 393 32.97 10.62 4.12
CA ALA A 393 33.44 11.99 4.22
C ALA A 393 34.17 12.17 5.55
N ASP A 394 35.27 12.90 5.53
CA ASP A 394 36.13 13.25 6.67
C ASP A 394 36.72 12.04 7.41
N ARG A 395 36.84 10.91 6.71
CA ARG A 395 37.43 9.66 7.19
C ARG A 395 38.84 9.50 6.66
N PHE A 396 39.83 9.34 7.54
CA PHE A 396 41.21 9.06 7.15
C PHE A 396 41.45 7.57 6.85
N ALA A 397 40.47 6.72 7.15
CA ALA A 397 40.43 5.34 6.67
C ALA A 397 39.03 5.00 6.16
N PHE A 398 38.95 4.23 5.07
CA PHE A 398 37.71 3.73 4.50
C PHE A 398 37.80 2.22 4.34
N SER A 399 36.83 1.50 4.90
CA SER A 399 36.67 0.07 4.69
C SER A 399 35.68 -0.17 3.56
N PHE A 400 36.18 -0.59 2.42
CA PHE A 400 35.39 -1.04 1.29
C PHE A 400 34.84 -2.44 1.56
N ASP A 401 33.53 -2.60 1.50
CA ASP A 401 32.87 -3.92 1.45
C ASP A 401 32.63 -4.28 0.00
N ALA A 402 33.19 -5.42 -0.43
CA ALA A 402 33.04 -5.91 -1.79
C ALA A 402 31.60 -6.32 -2.12
N GLY A 403 30.78 -6.63 -1.11
CA GLY A 403 29.46 -7.23 -1.31
C GLY A 403 29.53 -8.52 -2.12
N ARG A 404 28.39 -8.97 -2.63
CA ARG A 404 28.32 -10.11 -3.56
C ARG A 404 28.41 -9.63 -5.01
N VAL A 405 29.07 -10.38 -5.88
CA VAL A 405 29.17 -10.08 -7.32
C VAL A 405 28.98 -11.34 -8.17
N THR A 406 28.43 -11.18 -9.37
CA THR A 406 28.15 -12.31 -10.29
C THR A 406 29.30 -12.69 -11.23
N ALA A 407 30.37 -11.91 -11.21
CA ALA A 407 31.60 -12.12 -11.95
C ALA A 407 32.67 -11.21 -11.33
N ASP A 408 33.93 -11.45 -11.66
CA ASP A 408 35.00 -10.49 -11.38
C ASP A 408 34.61 -9.10 -11.87
N ARG A 409 34.64 -8.13 -10.96
CA ARG A 409 34.30 -6.74 -11.25
C ARG A 409 35.43 -5.84 -10.82
N THR A 410 35.60 -4.75 -11.56
CA THR A 410 36.49 -3.67 -11.16
C THR A 410 35.66 -2.49 -10.68
N ALA A 411 36.00 -1.99 -9.51
CA ALA A 411 35.55 -0.69 -9.04
C ALA A 411 36.75 0.26 -8.95
N MET A 412 36.50 1.55 -8.99
CA MET A 412 37.54 2.55 -8.79
C MET A 412 37.17 3.41 -7.60
N LEU A 413 37.90 3.22 -6.51
CA LEU A 413 37.79 4.10 -5.35
C LEU A 413 38.64 5.34 -5.63
N GLN A 414 38.08 6.52 -5.40
CA GLN A 414 38.80 7.78 -5.43
C GLN A 414 38.87 8.34 -4.02
N CYS A 415 40.06 8.67 -3.57
CA CYS A 415 40.25 9.55 -2.42
C CYS A 415 40.45 10.96 -2.95
N LYS A 416 39.61 11.90 -2.51
CA LYS A 416 39.67 13.32 -2.89
C LYS A 416 39.94 14.15 -1.64
N ALA A 417 40.92 15.03 -1.72
CA ALA A 417 41.26 15.97 -0.66
C ALA A 417 41.25 17.40 -1.22
N VAL A 418 40.48 18.28 -0.60
CA VAL A 418 40.36 19.68 -0.99
C VAL A 418 41.42 20.48 -0.24
N TYR A 419 42.24 21.22 -0.96
CA TYR A 419 43.25 22.13 -0.43
C TYR A 419 42.94 23.57 -0.85
N PRO A 420 43.56 24.59 -0.21
CA PRO A 420 43.38 25.99 -0.62
C PRO A 420 43.76 26.27 -2.08
N ASP A 421 44.69 25.49 -2.66
CA ASP A 421 45.19 25.61 -4.02
C ASP A 421 44.45 24.72 -5.04
N GLY A 422 43.53 23.86 -4.59
CA GLY A 422 42.72 23.01 -5.45
C GLY A 422 42.45 21.61 -4.88
N VAL A 423 41.78 20.77 -5.67
CA VAL A 423 41.46 19.39 -5.27
C VAL A 423 42.52 18.42 -5.76
N ARG A 424 43.01 17.57 -4.86
CA ARG A 424 43.91 16.47 -5.18
C ARG A 424 43.12 15.16 -5.15
N THR A 425 43.31 14.31 -6.16
CA THR A 425 42.61 13.03 -6.28
C THR A 425 43.61 11.88 -6.44
N LYS A 426 43.38 10.77 -5.73
CA LYS A 426 44.06 9.48 -5.95
C LYS A 426 43.04 8.45 -6.35
N GLU A 427 43.27 7.80 -7.49
CA GLU A 427 42.47 6.68 -7.95
C GLU A 427 43.09 5.37 -7.49
N ILE A 428 42.26 4.50 -6.95
CA ILE A 428 42.64 3.24 -6.32
C ILE A 428 41.80 2.16 -7.01
N PRO A 429 42.36 1.44 -7.99
CA PRO A 429 41.64 0.35 -8.62
C PRO A 429 41.42 -0.78 -7.61
N ILE A 430 40.18 -1.25 -7.54
CA ILE A 430 39.76 -2.39 -6.72
C ILE A 430 39.27 -3.47 -7.66
N THR A 431 39.89 -4.64 -7.61
CA THR A 431 39.38 -5.85 -8.25
C THR A 431 38.59 -6.66 -7.23
N ILE A 432 37.30 -6.80 -7.45
CA ILE A 432 36.44 -7.70 -6.69
C ILE A 432 36.46 -9.05 -7.38
N LYS A 433 36.83 -10.11 -6.65
CA LYS A 433 36.84 -11.47 -7.16
C LYS A 433 35.57 -12.21 -6.75
N GLU A 434 34.87 -12.76 -7.74
CA GLU A 434 33.77 -13.70 -7.49
C GLU A 434 34.35 -15.03 -6.97
N ASP A 435 33.70 -15.61 -5.96
CA ASP A 435 34.09 -16.84 -5.24
C ASP A 435 32.87 -17.67 -4.80
N ILE A 436 31.70 -17.05 -4.74
CA ILE A 436 30.41 -17.58 -4.35
C ILE A 436 29.48 -17.51 -5.56
N GLN A 437 29.42 -18.62 -6.29
CA GLN A 437 28.54 -18.77 -7.43
C GLN A 437 27.08 -18.53 -7.06
N GLU A 438 26.36 -17.82 -7.92
CA GLU A 438 24.91 -17.68 -7.81
C GLU A 438 24.20 -19.03 -7.96
N PRO A 439 22.95 -19.18 -7.48
CA PRO A 439 22.24 -20.44 -7.57
C PRO A 439 22.13 -20.93 -9.03
N ASP A 440 22.83 -22.01 -9.37
CA ASP A 440 22.63 -22.73 -10.63
C ASP A 440 21.52 -23.75 -10.41
N PHE A 441 20.31 -23.39 -10.80
CA PHE A 441 19.15 -24.24 -10.58
C PHE A 441 18.28 -24.40 -11.82
N THR A 442 17.58 -25.52 -11.82
CA THR A 442 16.44 -25.80 -12.69
C THR A 442 15.18 -25.96 -11.87
N LEU A 443 14.02 -25.68 -12.44
CA LEU A 443 12.74 -25.99 -11.80
C LEU A 443 12.29 -27.39 -12.25
N GLU A 444 12.24 -28.31 -11.29
CA GLU A 444 11.58 -29.59 -11.49
C GLU A 444 10.08 -29.39 -11.31
N ALA A 445 9.33 -29.67 -12.37
CA ALA A 445 7.88 -29.63 -12.42
C ALA A 445 7.40 -30.67 -13.43
N PRO A 446 6.16 -31.19 -13.31
CA PRO A 446 5.60 -32.06 -14.33
C PRO A 446 5.39 -31.30 -15.64
N ALA A 447 5.62 -31.96 -16.78
CA ALA A 447 5.38 -31.35 -18.10
C ALA A 447 3.89 -31.09 -18.37
N ALA A 448 3.01 -31.91 -17.78
CA ALA A 448 1.57 -31.81 -17.90
C ALA A 448 0.89 -32.00 -16.55
N TRP A 449 -0.27 -31.37 -16.38
CA TRP A 449 -1.06 -31.43 -15.14
C TRP A 449 -2.55 -31.45 -15.45
N ASP A 450 -3.31 -32.30 -14.75
CA ASP A 450 -4.77 -32.39 -14.85
C ASP A 450 -5.51 -31.22 -14.16
N GLY A 451 -4.78 -30.35 -13.47
CA GLY A 451 -5.33 -29.22 -12.74
C GLY A 451 -6.05 -29.60 -11.43
N ARG A 452 -5.97 -30.86 -10.97
CA ARG A 452 -6.72 -31.39 -9.81
C ARG A 452 -5.84 -32.13 -8.81
N ALA A 453 -4.97 -33.03 -9.27
CA ALA A 453 -4.02 -33.70 -8.38
C ALA A 453 -2.98 -32.69 -7.89
N ALA A 454 -2.60 -32.70 -6.62
CA ALA A 454 -1.56 -31.78 -6.15
C ALA A 454 -0.22 -32.11 -6.83
N VAL A 455 0.48 -31.08 -7.32
CA VAL A 455 1.81 -31.21 -7.93
C VAL A 455 2.79 -30.24 -7.27
N GLU A 456 4.05 -30.65 -7.22
CA GLU A 456 5.12 -29.86 -6.62
C GLU A 456 6.00 -29.24 -7.71
N VAL A 457 6.43 -28.01 -7.48
CA VAL A 457 7.48 -27.34 -8.25
C VAL A 457 8.66 -27.10 -7.30
N VAL A 458 9.79 -27.74 -7.61
CA VAL A 458 10.95 -27.77 -6.72
C VAL A 458 12.18 -27.20 -7.44
N PRO A 459 12.86 -26.19 -6.88
CA PRO A 459 14.16 -25.77 -7.40
C PRO A 459 15.22 -26.81 -7.08
N ARG A 460 15.88 -27.33 -8.13
CA ARG A 460 17.03 -28.23 -8.05
C ARG A 460 18.31 -27.43 -8.23
N ILE A 461 18.93 -27.09 -7.12
CA ILE A 461 20.11 -26.23 -7.05
C ILE A 461 21.36 -27.10 -7.08
N LYS A 462 22.08 -27.09 -8.19
CA LYS A 462 23.23 -27.98 -8.43
C LYS A 462 24.44 -27.64 -7.56
N ASN A 463 24.67 -26.35 -7.30
CA ASN A 463 25.82 -25.84 -6.55
C ASN A 463 25.51 -25.53 -5.08
N LEU A 464 24.44 -26.11 -4.51
CA LEU A 464 24.01 -25.84 -3.13
C LEU A 464 25.11 -26.11 -2.09
N ASP A 465 25.80 -27.24 -2.18
CA ASP A 465 26.83 -27.61 -1.19
C ASP A 465 28.06 -26.70 -1.29
N ALA A 466 28.45 -26.30 -2.50
CA ALA A 466 29.49 -25.31 -2.72
C ALA A 466 29.12 -23.95 -2.11
N MET A 467 27.89 -23.48 -2.30
CA MET A 467 27.41 -22.23 -1.68
C MET A 467 27.38 -22.34 -0.15
N LYS A 468 26.89 -23.45 0.41
CA LYS A 468 26.90 -23.69 1.87
C LYS A 468 28.30 -23.65 2.47
N ALA A 469 29.29 -24.24 1.80
CA ALA A 469 30.68 -24.22 2.24
C ALA A 469 31.27 -22.80 2.32
N LYS A 470 30.67 -21.84 1.59
CA LYS A 470 31.04 -20.42 1.58
C LYS A 470 30.10 -19.53 2.40
N GLY A 471 29.17 -20.12 3.17
CA GLY A 471 28.22 -19.38 4.02
C GLY A 471 27.00 -18.81 3.30
N ALA A 472 26.74 -19.18 2.04
CA ALA A 472 25.62 -18.69 1.23
C ALA A 472 24.50 -19.74 1.07
N GLY A 473 24.23 -20.52 2.13
CA GLY A 473 23.26 -21.61 2.13
C GLY A 473 21.80 -21.20 2.37
N GLU A 474 21.58 -20.02 2.96
CA GLU A 474 20.24 -19.49 3.21
C GLU A 474 19.67 -18.85 1.94
N MET A 475 18.42 -19.16 1.63
CA MET A 475 17.80 -18.75 0.37
C MET A 475 16.38 -18.27 0.58
N LYS A 476 16.07 -17.13 -0.02
CA LYS A 476 14.70 -16.63 -0.16
C LYS A 476 14.22 -16.96 -1.58
N ILE A 477 13.03 -17.56 -1.68
CA ILE A 477 12.43 -17.92 -2.97
C ILE A 477 11.14 -17.13 -3.14
N GLU A 478 11.04 -16.36 -4.21
CA GLU A 478 9.83 -15.67 -4.62
C GLU A 478 9.19 -16.40 -5.79
N TRP A 479 7.88 -16.61 -5.73
CA TRP A 479 7.13 -17.44 -6.70
C TRP A 479 6.10 -16.60 -7.46
N LYS A 480 6.14 -16.69 -8.79
CA LYS A 480 5.11 -16.14 -9.68
C LYS A 480 4.47 -17.26 -10.50
N VAL A 481 3.14 -17.25 -10.60
CA VAL A 481 2.35 -18.25 -11.33
C VAL A 481 1.37 -17.51 -12.24
N GLU A 482 1.50 -17.71 -13.55
CA GLU A 482 0.72 -16.97 -14.55
C GLU A 482 0.56 -17.77 -15.86
N PRO A 483 -0.43 -17.44 -16.72
CA PRO A 483 -1.52 -16.50 -16.49
C PRO A 483 -2.72 -17.15 -15.81
N ILE A 484 -2.69 -18.43 -15.46
CA ILE A 484 -3.86 -19.13 -14.93
C ILE A 484 -3.98 -18.91 -13.42
N ALA A 485 -5.21 -18.72 -12.92
CA ALA A 485 -5.45 -18.69 -11.48
C ALA A 485 -5.28 -20.10 -10.90
N VAL A 486 -4.48 -20.22 -9.84
CA VAL A 486 -4.14 -21.50 -9.22
C VAL A 486 -4.27 -21.42 -7.71
N ILE A 487 -4.97 -22.39 -7.11
CA ILE A 487 -4.91 -22.62 -5.67
C ILE A 487 -3.54 -23.22 -5.37
N LYS A 488 -2.72 -22.48 -4.64
CA LYS A 488 -1.32 -22.83 -4.35
C LYS A 488 -0.97 -22.67 -2.88
N GLU A 489 0.12 -23.30 -2.48
CA GLU A 489 0.71 -23.17 -1.15
C GLU A 489 2.22 -23.08 -1.28
N ILE A 490 2.83 -22.10 -0.61
CA ILE A 490 4.29 -21.97 -0.52
C ILE A 490 4.72 -22.65 0.77
N VAL A 491 5.57 -23.67 0.64
CA VAL A 491 6.18 -24.36 1.79
C VAL A 491 7.70 -24.26 1.68
N PRO A 492 8.47 -24.48 2.77
CA PRO A 492 9.92 -24.36 2.72
C PRO A 492 10.54 -25.16 1.57
N GLY A 493 11.23 -24.47 0.66
CA GLY A 493 11.96 -25.05 -0.47
C GLY A 493 11.12 -25.48 -1.69
N LYS A 494 9.79 -25.34 -1.71
CA LYS A 494 8.97 -25.71 -2.89
C LYS A 494 7.64 -24.97 -2.97
N LEU A 495 7.04 -24.98 -4.16
CA LEU A 495 5.68 -24.52 -4.41
C LEU A 495 4.77 -25.72 -4.65
N VAL A 496 3.65 -25.79 -3.94
CA VAL A 496 2.62 -26.82 -4.15
C VAL A 496 1.45 -26.19 -4.93
N LEU A 497 1.19 -26.69 -6.14
CA LEU A 497 0.02 -26.34 -6.93
C LEU A 497 -1.08 -27.36 -6.62
N LYS A 498 -2.18 -26.91 -6.03
CA LYS A 498 -3.27 -27.79 -5.57
C LYS A 498 -4.38 -27.91 -6.61
N ARG A 499 -4.70 -26.83 -7.31
CA ARG A 499 -5.80 -26.82 -8.29
C ARG A 499 -5.66 -25.67 -9.29
N SER A 500 -5.76 -25.98 -10.57
CA SER A 500 -5.91 -24.98 -11.63
C SER A 500 -7.38 -24.56 -11.77
N GLN A 501 -7.59 -23.32 -12.20
CA GLN A 501 -8.91 -22.80 -12.54
C GLN A 501 -9.09 -22.56 -14.05
N ASN A 502 -8.05 -22.73 -14.88
CA ASN A 502 -8.17 -22.80 -16.33
C ASN A 502 -7.26 -23.89 -16.95
N SER A 503 -7.57 -24.27 -18.19
CA SER A 503 -6.66 -25.05 -19.05
C SER A 503 -5.72 -24.11 -19.83
N GLY A 504 -4.57 -24.64 -20.25
CA GLY A 504 -3.61 -23.92 -21.08
C GLY A 504 -2.18 -24.00 -20.55
N LYS A 505 -1.31 -23.12 -21.04
CA LYS A 505 0.09 -23.07 -20.63
C LYS A 505 0.23 -22.27 -19.34
N LEU A 506 0.55 -22.96 -18.24
CA LEU A 506 0.92 -22.34 -16.97
C LEU A 506 2.44 -22.12 -16.92
N THR A 507 2.87 -20.91 -16.61
CA THR A 507 4.27 -20.58 -16.35
C THR A 507 4.46 -20.40 -14.84
N VAL A 508 5.41 -21.15 -14.29
CA VAL A 508 5.84 -21.01 -12.89
C VAL A 508 7.26 -20.46 -12.90
N THR A 509 7.44 -19.32 -12.25
CA THR A 509 8.72 -18.63 -12.14
C THR A 509 9.15 -18.62 -10.67
N ALA A 510 10.40 -19.01 -10.43
CA ALA A 510 11.05 -18.85 -9.14
C ALA A 510 12.21 -17.85 -9.28
N THR A 511 12.27 -16.91 -8.35
CA THR A 511 13.41 -16.01 -8.17
C THR A 511 14.09 -16.39 -6.85
N ILE A 512 15.34 -16.85 -6.92
CA ILE A 512 16.11 -17.27 -5.73
C ILE A 512 17.13 -16.19 -5.38
N HIS A 513 17.13 -15.76 -4.12
CA HIS A 513 18.08 -14.80 -3.55
C HIS A 513 18.96 -15.51 -2.52
N ASN A 514 20.29 -15.40 -2.65
CA ASN A 514 21.27 -15.90 -1.68
C ASN A 514 22.20 -14.79 -1.16
N GLY A 515 21.80 -13.52 -1.30
CA GLY A 515 22.60 -12.33 -1.02
C GLY A 515 23.32 -11.72 -2.23
N GLY A 516 23.41 -12.44 -3.36
CA GLY A 516 23.90 -11.92 -4.64
C GLY A 516 22.79 -11.46 -5.59
N GLU A 517 23.07 -11.42 -6.90
CA GLU A 517 22.04 -11.07 -7.89
C GLU A 517 20.96 -12.15 -7.93
N PRO A 518 19.67 -11.79 -7.89
CA PRO A 518 18.59 -12.77 -7.91
C PRO A 518 18.63 -13.60 -9.20
N VAL A 519 18.59 -14.92 -9.07
CA VAL A 519 18.52 -15.82 -10.23
C VAL A 519 17.07 -16.22 -10.48
N THR A 520 16.57 -15.85 -11.65
CA THR A 520 15.21 -16.19 -12.08
C THR A 520 15.23 -17.36 -13.06
N ARG A 521 14.37 -18.35 -12.82
CA ARG A 521 14.08 -19.43 -13.77
C ARG A 521 12.59 -19.66 -13.86
N SER A 522 12.15 -20.06 -15.02
CA SER A 522 10.77 -20.40 -15.29
C SER A 522 10.66 -21.79 -15.88
N THR A 523 9.56 -22.48 -15.58
CA THR A 523 9.16 -23.71 -16.24
C THR A 523 7.71 -23.59 -16.69
N SER A 524 7.32 -24.40 -17.67
CA SER A 524 5.95 -24.42 -18.20
C SER A 524 5.30 -25.76 -17.96
N ILE A 525 4.04 -25.73 -17.52
CA ILE A 525 3.21 -26.89 -17.28
C ILE A 525 2.01 -26.79 -18.23
N ALA A 526 1.80 -27.80 -19.05
CA ALA A 526 0.59 -27.90 -19.87
C ALA A 526 -0.58 -28.38 -19.00
N VAL A 527 -1.52 -27.49 -18.72
CA VAL A 527 -2.68 -27.80 -17.88
C VAL A 527 -3.87 -28.18 -18.76
N THR A 528 -4.48 -29.34 -18.47
CA THR A 528 -5.73 -29.79 -19.10
C THR A 528 -6.70 -30.19 -18.01
N GLU A 529 -7.68 -29.32 -17.76
CA GLU A 529 -8.69 -29.59 -16.76
C GLU A 529 -9.71 -30.64 -17.24
N PRO A 530 -10.31 -31.39 -16.32
CA PRO A 530 -11.49 -32.17 -16.66
C PRO A 530 -12.63 -31.23 -17.09
N ALA A 531 -13.48 -31.69 -18.01
CA ALA A 531 -14.65 -30.94 -18.48
C ALA A 531 -15.62 -30.55 -17.35
N SER A 532 -15.65 -31.35 -16.28
CA SER A 532 -16.43 -31.09 -15.06
C SER A 532 -15.73 -31.68 -13.84
N ASP A 533 -15.92 -31.08 -12.67
CA ASP A 533 -15.50 -31.68 -11.40
C ASP A 533 -16.47 -32.79 -10.97
N PRO A 534 -15.97 -33.89 -10.37
CA PRO A 534 -16.83 -34.83 -9.65
C PRO A 534 -17.59 -34.12 -8.53
N TRP A 535 -18.88 -34.45 -8.37
CA TRP A 535 -19.66 -33.92 -7.27
C TRP A 535 -19.14 -34.40 -5.92
N VAL A 536 -18.81 -33.47 -5.03
CA VAL A 536 -18.40 -33.75 -3.66
C VAL A 536 -19.65 -33.84 -2.79
N ALA A 537 -19.94 -35.03 -2.27
CA ALA A 537 -21.10 -35.24 -1.39
C ALA A 537 -20.87 -34.64 0.01
N TRP A 538 -21.93 -34.11 0.60
CA TRP A 538 -21.94 -33.73 2.01
C TRP A 538 -21.80 -34.98 2.88
N THR A 539 -20.93 -34.92 3.88
CA THR A 539 -20.83 -35.96 4.91
C THR A 539 -21.68 -35.53 6.10
N PRO A 540 -22.81 -36.21 6.38
CA PRO A 540 -23.70 -35.78 7.45
C PRO A 540 -23.11 -36.04 8.83
N GLY A 541 -23.43 -35.14 9.76
CA GLY A 541 -23.09 -35.34 11.17
C GLY A 541 -23.79 -36.56 11.79
N LYS A 542 -23.21 -37.11 12.87
CA LYS A 542 -23.76 -38.26 13.60
C LYS A 542 -25.17 -38.01 14.18
N ASP A 543 -25.48 -36.77 14.52
CA ASP A 543 -26.77 -36.33 15.09
C ASP A 543 -27.48 -35.34 14.15
N GLU A 544 -27.18 -35.41 12.86
CA GLU A 544 -27.74 -34.52 11.86
C GLU A 544 -29.23 -34.78 11.62
N LYS A 545 -30.08 -33.81 11.99
CA LYS A 545 -31.54 -33.87 11.77
C LYS A 545 -32.01 -32.70 10.90
N PRO A 546 -33.10 -32.85 10.14
CA PRO A 546 -33.69 -31.75 9.39
C PRO A 546 -34.30 -30.71 10.35
N GLN A 547 -34.42 -29.47 9.87
CA GLN A 547 -35.07 -28.37 10.59
C GLN A 547 -36.28 -27.85 9.81
N ASP A 548 -37.26 -27.27 10.52
CA ASP A 548 -38.41 -26.67 9.87
C ASP A 548 -37.98 -25.55 8.93
N GLY A 549 -38.57 -25.52 7.72
CA GLY A 549 -38.25 -24.52 6.71
C GLY A 549 -36.95 -24.75 5.95
N GLN A 550 -36.24 -25.85 6.21
CA GLN A 550 -34.93 -26.12 5.64
C GLN A 550 -34.94 -26.29 4.11
N PHE A 551 -33.90 -25.76 3.49
CA PHE A 551 -33.61 -25.95 2.07
C PHE A 551 -32.57 -27.04 1.86
N TYR A 552 -32.81 -27.93 0.89
CA TYR A 552 -31.83 -28.90 0.41
C TYR A 552 -31.40 -28.55 -1.00
N ALA A 553 -30.10 -28.40 -1.22
CA ALA A 553 -29.58 -28.22 -2.58
C ALA A 553 -29.65 -29.54 -3.35
N ARG A 554 -30.09 -29.47 -4.61
CA ARG A 554 -30.06 -30.62 -5.52
C ARG A 554 -28.63 -30.86 -6.04
N ASP A 555 -28.24 -32.13 -6.09
CA ASP A 555 -26.94 -32.59 -6.58
C ASP A 555 -26.87 -32.65 -8.12
N ASP A 556 -25.77 -33.21 -8.64
CA ASP A 556 -25.55 -33.47 -10.06
C ASP A 556 -26.51 -34.52 -10.66
N LYS A 557 -27.17 -35.31 -9.80
CA LYS A 557 -28.24 -36.26 -10.17
C LYS A 557 -29.63 -35.64 -10.05
N ASN A 558 -29.71 -34.33 -9.88
CA ASN A 558 -30.95 -33.57 -9.79
C ASN A 558 -31.84 -34.01 -8.60
N VAL A 559 -31.24 -34.35 -7.46
CA VAL A 559 -31.96 -34.69 -6.22
C VAL A 559 -31.31 -34.06 -4.99
N GLY A 560 -32.11 -33.65 -4.01
CA GLY A 560 -31.62 -33.31 -2.67
C GLY A 560 -31.50 -34.57 -1.82
N THR A 561 -30.59 -34.59 -0.84
CA THR A 561 -30.49 -35.69 0.13
C THR A 561 -30.74 -35.19 1.53
N LEU A 562 -31.84 -35.62 2.13
CA LEU A 562 -32.17 -35.37 3.53
C LEU A 562 -31.58 -36.47 4.40
N HIS A 563 -30.81 -36.06 5.40
CA HIS A 563 -30.27 -36.96 6.43
C HIS A 563 -31.06 -36.83 7.73
N TYR A 564 -31.35 -37.96 8.35
CA TYR A 564 -31.97 -38.02 9.67
C TYR A 564 -31.21 -39.04 10.52
N ASN A 565 -30.23 -38.53 11.25
CA ASN A 565 -29.30 -39.31 12.05
C ASN A 565 -29.47 -39.01 13.54
N GLY A 566 -29.12 -39.98 14.37
CA GLY A 566 -29.04 -39.78 15.81
C GLY A 566 -28.98 -41.10 16.57
N THR A 567 -29.20 -41.01 17.87
CA THR A 567 -29.30 -42.15 18.78
C THR A 567 -30.65 -42.11 19.46
N LEU A 568 -31.34 -43.25 19.53
CA LEU A 568 -32.66 -43.32 20.17
C LEU A 568 -32.52 -43.43 21.70
N GLU A 569 -33.20 -42.55 22.43
CA GLU A 569 -33.17 -42.52 23.89
C GLU A 569 -33.90 -43.72 24.52
N GLU A 570 -35.08 -44.05 23.99
CA GLU A 570 -35.92 -45.17 24.45
C GLU A 570 -35.61 -46.47 23.66
N SER A 571 -35.92 -47.64 24.22
CA SER A 571 -35.80 -48.91 23.48
C SER A 571 -36.94 -49.06 22.46
N ALA A 572 -36.64 -49.54 21.26
CA ALA A 572 -37.64 -49.88 20.24
C ALA A 572 -37.14 -51.03 19.36
N ASP A 573 -38.06 -51.77 18.73
CA ASP A 573 -37.71 -52.86 17.81
C ASP A 573 -37.16 -52.31 16.49
N THR A 574 -37.77 -51.22 16.00
CA THR A 574 -37.36 -50.50 14.80
C THR A 574 -37.64 -49.01 14.96
N VAL A 575 -36.90 -48.19 14.22
CA VAL A 575 -37.24 -46.78 13.95
C VAL A 575 -37.74 -46.64 12.51
N PHE A 576 -38.55 -45.63 12.26
CA PHE A 576 -39.04 -45.31 10.92
C PHE A 576 -38.88 -43.83 10.59
N LEU A 577 -38.78 -43.55 9.30
CA LEU A 577 -38.87 -42.20 8.73
C LEU A 577 -39.90 -42.22 7.61
N LYS A 578 -41.00 -41.49 7.80
CA LYS A 578 -42.03 -41.27 6.79
C LYS A 578 -41.77 -39.96 6.08
N LEU A 579 -41.67 -39.98 4.75
CA LEU A 579 -41.58 -38.79 3.91
C LEU A 579 -42.95 -38.52 3.28
N TYR A 580 -43.41 -37.28 3.42
CA TYR A 580 -44.61 -36.76 2.79
C TYR A 580 -44.23 -35.69 1.77
N ALA A 581 -44.86 -35.72 0.61
CA ALA A 581 -44.79 -34.69 -0.43
C ALA A 581 -46.20 -34.12 -0.63
N ASP A 582 -46.37 -32.81 -0.41
CA ASP A 582 -47.66 -32.10 -0.44
C ASP A 582 -48.73 -32.84 0.39
N ASP A 583 -48.36 -33.17 1.63
CA ASP A 583 -49.14 -33.93 2.61
C ASP A 583 -49.54 -35.36 2.23
N LYS A 584 -49.07 -35.87 1.08
CA LYS A 584 -49.23 -37.28 0.69
C LYS A 584 -48.01 -38.08 1.11
N LEU A 585 -48.24 -39.19 1.81
CA LEU A 585 -47.16 -40.13 2.17
C LEU A 585 -46.54 -40.70 0.89
N GLU A 586 -45.27 -40.40 0.66
CA GLU A 586 -44.51 -40.85 -0.51
C GLU A 586 -43.69 -42.10 -0.19
N LYS A 587 -43.05 -42.13 0.98
CA LYS A 587 -42.14 -43.21 1.36
C LYS A 587 -42.12 -43.44 2.86
N THR A 588 -41.96 -44.70 3.27
CA THR A 588 -41.59 -45.06 4.64
C THR A 588 -40.31 -45.88 4.59
N GLU A 589 -39.27 -45.42 5.28
CA GLU A 589 -38.08 -46.22 5.56
C GLU A 589 -38.13 -46.72 7.00
N SER A 590 -37.59 -47.91 7.25
CA SER A 590 -37.54 -48.49 8.58
C SER A 590 -36.22 -49.21 8.80
N LEU A 591 -35.69 -49.12 10.00
CA LEU A 591 -34.38 -49.66 10.38
C LEU A 591 -34.48 -50.36 11.74
N LYS A 592 -33.93 -51.56 11.83
CA LYS A 592 -33.73 -52.25 13.11
C LYS A 592 -32.55 -51.61 13.83
N LEU A 593 -32.73 -51.27 15.11
CA LEU A 593 -31.70 -50.59 15.86
C LEU A 593 -30.56 -51.55 16.25
N PRO A 594 -29.29 -51.17 16.03
CA PRO A 594 -28.14 -51.83 16.63
C PRO A 594 -28.11 -51.66 18.16
N ALA A 595 -27.21 -52.37 18.84
CA ALA A 595 -27.10 -52.36 20.30
C ALA A 595 -26.79 -50.96 20.88
N ASP A 596 -26.10 -50.11 20.13
CA ASP A 596 -25.81 -48.73 20.50
C ASP A 596 -26.99 -47.77 20.25
N ARG A 597 -28.10 -48.27 19.67
CA ARG A 597 -29.34 -47.55 19.36
C ARG A 597 -29.16 -46.38 18.38
N SER A 598 -28.06 -46.37 17.64
CA SER A 598 -27.83 -45.40 16.57
C SER A 598 -28.72 -45.68 15.36
N TYR A 599 -29.09 -44.62 14.63
CA TYR A 599 -29.82 -44.73 13.38
C TYR A 599 -29.37 -43.64 12.40
N ALA A 600 -29.45 -43.97 11.11
CA ALA A 600 -29.16 -43.04 10.03
C ALA A 600 -30.10 -43.33 8.85
N PHE A 601 -30.88 -42.32 8.47
CA PHE A 601 -31.70 -42.34 7.27
C PHE A 601 -31.15 -41.37 6.23
N ALA A 602 -31.30 -41.71 4.96
CA ALA A 602 -30.96 -40.86 3.82
C ALA A 602 -32.06 -40.94 2.78
N VAL A 603 -32.90 -39.91 2.70
CA VAL A 603 -34.05 -39.87 1.79
C VAL A 603 -33.82 -38.85 0.68
N LYS A 604 -34.14 -39.23 -0.55
CA LYS A 604 -33.99 -38.37 -1.73
C LYS A 604 -35.21 -37.49 -1.92
N LEU A 605 -34.97 -36.20 -2.15
CA LEU A 605 -35.99 -35.19 -2.42
C LEU A 605 -35.90 -34.79 -3.89
N LYS A 606 -37.02 -34.86 -4.61
CA LYS A 606 -37.08 -34.32 -5.98
C LYS A 606 -37.17 -32.79 -5.90
N PRO A 607 -36.39 -32.05 -6.70
CA PRO A 607 -36.56 -30.62 -6.81
C PRO A 607 -37.87 -30.29 -7.53
N GLY A 608 -38.52 -29.22 -7.11
CA GLY A 608 -39.82 -28.80 -7.62
C GLY A 608 -40.59 -27.99 -6.58
N LEU A 609 -41.71 -27.40 -6.98
CA LEU A 609 -42.63 -26.71 -6.08
C LEU A 609 -43.42 -27.72 -5.23
N ILE A 610 -42.69 -28.46 -4.39
CA ILE A 610 -43.18 -29.55 -3.53
C ILE A 610 -42.80 -29.20 -2.10
N LYS A 611 -43.77 -29.26 -1.18
CA LYS A 611 -43.51 -29.15 0.26
C LYS A 611 -43.31 -30.53 0.85
N TYR A 612 -42.12 -30.77 1.36
CA TYR A 612 -41.82 -32.00 2.08
C TYR A 612 -42.06 -31.84 3.58
N LYS A 613 -42.49 -32.94 4.19
CA LYS A 613 -42.60 -33.13 5.63
C LYS A 613 -42.06 -34.52 5.97
N VAL A 614 -41.33 -34.64 7.06
CA VAL A 614 -40.88 -35.93 7.58
C VAL A 614 -41.45 -36.19 8.97
N GLU A 615 -41.87 -37.43 9.20
CA GLU A 615 -42.21 -37.92 10.53
C GLU A 615 -41.22 -39.02 10.91
N PHE A 616 -40.42 -38.75 11.94
CA PHE A 616 -39.54 -39.74 12.54
C PHE A 616 -40.22 -40.35 13.76
N GLY A 617 -40.15 -41.67 13.87
CA GLY A 617 -40.76 -42.37 14.99
C GLY A 617 -40.11 -43.71 15.29
N SER A 618 -40.65 -44.35 16.33
CA SER A 618 -40.23 -45.67 16.79
C SER A 618 -41.41 -46.64 16.76
N LYS A 619 -41.09 -47.93 16.70
CA LYS A 619 -42.08 -49.01 16.72
C LYS A 619 -41.68 -50.09 17.70
N MET A 620 -42.64 -50.51 18.53
CA MET A 620 -42.52 -51.62 19.48
C MET A 620 -43.74 -52.52 19.27
N GLY A 621 -43.51 -53.76 18.83
CA GLY A 621 -44.57 -54.64 18.33
C GLY A 621 -45.35 -54.00 17.17
N THR A 622 -46.68 -53.88 17.33
CA THR A 622 -47.56 -53.24 16.34
C THR A 622 -47.78 -51.75 16.58
N ALA A 623 -47.31 -51.20 17.71
CA ALA A 623 -47.54 -49.80 18.08
C ALA A 623 -46.45 -48.89 17.48
N GLU A 624 -46.88 -47.86 16.75
CA GLU A 624 -46.00 -46.79 16.23
C GLU A 624 -46.15 -45.52 17.08
N LYS A 625 -45.02 -44.90 17.45
CA LYS A 625 -44.94 -43.63 18.17
C LYS A 625 -44.14 -42.64 17.31
N VAL A 626 -44.80 -41.59 16.81
CA VAL A 626 -44.11 -40.46 16.17
C VAL A 626 -43.40 -39.66 17.26
N LEU A 627 -42.10 -39.43 17.06
CA LEU A 627 -41.22 -38.76 18.02
C LEU A 627 -40.88 -37.34 17.62
N ASN A 628 -40.84 -37.07 16.31
CA ASN A 628 -40.58 -35.75 15.78
C ASN A 628 -41.20 -35.59 14.39
N THR A 629 -41.72 -34.40 14.11
CA THR A 629 -42.26 -34.02 12.80
C THR A 629 -41.57 -32.74 12.37
N VAL A 630 -40.99 -32.73 11.17
CA VAL A 630 -40.32 -31.56 10.59
C VAL A 630 -40.93 -31.28 9.24
N GLY A 631 -41.38 -30.04 9.02
CA GLY A 631 -42.13 -29.64 7.83
C GLY A 631 -41.55 -28.45 7.07
N ASN A 632 -42.27 -28.05 6.02
CA ASN A 632 -41.90 -26.92 5.16
C ASN A 632 -40.50 -27.06 4.52
N ILE A 633 -40.10 -28.30 4.23
CA ILE A 633 -38.83 -28.62 3.60
C ILE A 633 -38.96 -28.46 2.09
N VAL A 634 -37.96 -27.87 1.45
CA VAL A 634 -37.93 -27.63 0.00
C VAL A 634 -36.58 -28.05 -0.60
N CYS A 635 -36.56 -28.39 -1.89
CA CYS A 635 -35.36 -28.85 -2.59
C CYS A 635 -35.16 -28.08 -3.91
N GLY A 636 -33.98 -27.51 -4.14
CA GLY A 636 -33.72 -26.70 -5.34
C GLY A 636 -32.28 -26.22 -5.49
N ASP A 637 -32.07 -25.05 -6.09
CA ASP A 637 -30.74 -24.47 -6.35
C ASP A 637 -30.30 -23.41 -5.35
N ALA A 638 -29.01 -23.41 -5.02
CA ALA A 638 -28.41 -22.49 -4.06
C ALA A 638 -27.31 -21.62 -4.68
N TYR A 639 -27.33 -20.32 -4.35
CA TYR A 639 -26.43 -19.30 -4.88
C TYR A 639 -25.90 -18.37 -3.76
N ILE A 640 -24.80 -17.68 -4.05
CA ILE A 640 -24.24 -16.63 -3.19
C ILE A 640 -24.22 -15.31 -3.97
N ILE A 641 -24.60 -14.23 -3.30
CA ILE A 641 -24.30 -12.86 -3.73
C ILE A 641 -23.22 -12.31 -2.79
N GLN A 642 -22.17 -11.73 -3.35
CA GLN A 642 -21.05 -11.19 -2.58
C GLN A 642 -20.49 -9.91 -3.25
N GLY A 643 -19.78 -9.09 -2.48
CA GLY A 643 -19.16 -7.85 -2.94
C GLY A 643 -19.53 -6.67 -2.05
N GLN A 644 -19.78 -5.50 -2.65
CA GLN A 644 -20.07 -4.27 -1.90
C GLN A 644 -21.51 -3.76 -2.06
N SER A 645 -21.73 -2.45 -1.94
CA SER A 645 -23.05 -1.83 -1.87
C SER A 645 -23.97 -2.13 -3.05
N ASN A 646 -23.46 -2.22 -4.28
CA ASN A 646 -24.28 -2.61 -5.43
C ASN A 646 -24.57 -4.13 -5.49
N ALA A 647 -23.77 -4.98 -4.84
CA ALA A 647 -24.15 -6.37 -4.58
C ALA A 647 -25.18 -6.49 -3.45
N LEU A 648 -25.07 -5.63 -2.42
CA LEU A 648 -26.03 -5.56 -1.31
C LEU A 648 -27.39 -5.00 -1.77
N ALA A 649 -27.40 -3.96 -2.60
CA ALA A 649 -28.56 -3.39 -3.27
C ALA A 649 -29.76 -3.02 -2.36
N THR A 650 -29.47 -2.34 -1.25
CA THR A 650 -30.48 -1.87 -0.28
C THR A 650 -30.45 -0.36 -0.02
N ASP A 651 -29.43 0.35 -0.53
CA ASP A 651 -29.25 1.79 -0.29
C ASP A 651 -30.17 2.65 -1.16
N THR A 652 -31.40 2.81 -0.68
CA THR A 652 -32.49 3.59 -1.29
C THR A 652 -33.44 4.07 -0.19
N GLY A 653 -34.21 5.13 -0.45
CA GLY A 653 -35.30 5.57 0.43
C GLY A 653 -36.49 4.59 0.48
N GLU A 654 -36.57 3.69 -0.50
CA GLU A 654 -37.65 2.71 -0.61
C GLU A 654 -37.60 1.69 0.54
N LYS A 655 -38.80 1.30 0.99
CA LYS A 655 -38.99 0.28 2.05
C LYS A 655 -39.41 -1.04 1.41
N SER A 656 -38.93 -2.14 1.97
CA SER A 656 -39.42 -3.45 1.59
C SER A 656 -40.81 -3.67 2.20
N PRO A 657 -41.88 -3.94 1.42
CA PRO A 657 -42.93 -4.77 1.96
C PRO A 657 -42.33 -6.17 2.26
N PRO A 658 -42.92 -6.99 3.12
CA PRO A 658 -42.55 -8.38 3.29
C PRO A 658 -43.01 -9.22 2.07
N GLU A 659 -42.67 -8.77 0.86
CA GLU A 659 -42.80 -9.59 -0.34
C GLU A 659 -41.80 -10.74 -0.20
N THR A 660 -42.34 -11.89 0.19
CA THR A 660 -41.60 -13.13 0.33
C THR A 660 -42.27 -14.18 -0.52
N SER A 661 -41.49 -15.17 -0.95
CA SER A 661 -42.01 -16.36 -1.60
C SER A 661 -41.76 -17.54 -0.69
N GLU A 662 -42.77 -18.39 -0.51
CA GLU A 662 -42.62 -19.66 0.20
C GLU A 662 -41.69 -20.65 -0.52
N TRP A 663 -41.17 -20.31 -1.70
CA TRP A 663 -40.21 -21.10 -2.48
C TRP A 663 -38.81 -20.46 -2.54
N ILE A 664 -38.64 -19.27 -1.96
CA ILE A 664 -37.34 -18.61 -1.85
C ILE A 664 -36.87 -18.74 -0.39
N ARG A 665 -35.63 -19.18 -0.19
CA ARG A 665 -35.04 -19.39 1.13
C ARG A 665 -33.74 -18.61 1.30
N SER A 666 -33.45 -18.26 2.54
CA SER A 666 -32.13 -17.82 2.98
C SER A 666 -31.87 -18.34 4.39
N TYR A 667 -30.69 -18.05 4.91
CA TYR A 667 -30.30 -18.38 6.28
C TYR A 667 -29.91 -17.11 7.02
N GLY A 668 -30.39 -16.97 8.25
CA GLY A 668 -30.20 -15.76 9.06
C GLY A 668 -28.75 -15.41 9.34
N ARG A 669 -28.51 -14.14 9.71
CA ARG A 669 -27.18 -13.65 10.13
C ARG A 669 -26.80 -14.18 11.53
N PRO A 670 -25.50 -14.28 11.85
CA PRO A 670 -25.06 -14.58 13.21
C PRO A 670 -25.58 -13.52 14.20
N SER A 671 -25.72 -13.90 15.48
CA SER A 671 -26.19 -12.98 16.52
C SER A 671 -25.25 -11.77 16.67
N ALA A 672 -25.80 -10.62 17.04
CA ALA A 672 -25.01 -9.39 17.24
C ALA A 672 -23.93 -9.53 18.34
N ASN A 673 -24.08 -10.50 19.24
CA ASN A 673 -23.14 -10.75 20.34
C ASN A 673 -21.98 -11.69 19.94
N GLY A 674 -21.89 -12.10 18.67
CA GLY A 674 -20.82 -12.98 18.16
C GLY A 674 -20.85 -14.41 18.70
N LYS A 675 -21.88 -14.79 19.48
CA LYS A 675 -22.08 -16.16 19.95
C LYS A 675 -22.86 -16.97 18.91
N GLU A 676 -22.52 -18.25 18.80
CA GLU A 676 -23.27 -19.20 18.00
C GLU A 676 -24.72 -19.27 18.46
N SER A 677 -25.66 -19.08 17.53
CA SER A 677 -27.08 -19.24 17.81
C SER A 677 -27.44 -20.72 17.78
N THR A 678 -28.11 -21.21 18.83
CA THR A 678 -28.75 -22.53 18.84
C THR A 678 -30.15 -22.50 18.23
N GLU A 679 -30.65 -21.32 17.83
CA GLU A 679 -31.97 -21.15 17.23
C GLU A 679 -31.99 -21.56 15.75
N ASN A 680 -33.15 -22.03 15.28
CA ASN A 680 -33.38 -22.22 13.85
C ASN A 680 -33.42 -20.86 13.13
N LEU A 681 -32.45 -20.65 12.22
CA LEU A 681 -32.31 -19.41 11.44
C LEU A 681 -32.78 -19.54 9.98
N TRP A 682 -33.42 -20.64 9.59
CA TRP A 682 -34.11 -20.72 8.31
C TRP A 682 -35.20 -19.66 8.21
N CYS A 683 -35.23 -18.93 7.10
CA CYS A 683 -36.17 -17.84 6.90
C CYS A 683 -36.57 -17.65 5.44
N LEU A 684 -37.71 -16.99 5.26
CA LEU A 684 -38.06 -16.35 3.99
C LEU A 684 -37.36 -14.98 3.97
N PRO A 685 -36.46 -14.72 3.03
CA PRO A 685 -35.75 -13.45 3.00
C PRO A 685 -36.64 -12.35 2.44
N VAL A 686 -36.34 -11.11 2.82
CA VAL A 686 -36.86 -9.90 2.16
C VAL A 686 -35.81 -9.33 1.21
N TRP A 687 -36.14 -8.33 0.40
CA TRP A 687 -35.11 -7.66 -0.39
C TRP A 687 -34.31 -6.65 0.45
N LYS A 688 -34.93 -6.02 1.47
CA LYS A 688 -34.27 -5.12 2.43
C LYS A 688 -34.86 -5.29 3.83
N ALA A 689 -34.02 -5.67 4.79
CA ALA A 689 -34.41 -5.83 6.18
C ALA A 689 -34.63 -4.47 6.86
N SER A 690 -35.53 -4.40 7.83
CA SER A 690 -35.83 -3.15 8.56
C SER A 690 -36.07 -3.38 10.05
N ASN A 691 -36.76 -4.44 10.45
CA ASN A 691 -36.97 -4.78 11.86
C ASN A 691 -37.25 -6.28 12.08
N GLY A 692 -36.26 -7.01 12.56
CA GLY A 692 -36.41 -8.42 12.96
C GLY A 692 -36.34 -9.44 11.82
N GLU A 693 -36.29 -9.01 10.54
CA GLU A 693 -36.04 -9.93 9.44
C GLU A 693 -34.62 -10.52 9.53
N LYS A 694 -34.52 -11.84 9.39
CA LYS A 694 -33.27 -12.59 9.63
C LYS A 694 -32.28 -12.49 8.46
N ALA A 695 -32.77 -12.26 7.23
CA ALA A 695 -31.96 -12.18 6.03
C ALA A 695 -32.56 -11.25 4.97
N GLU A 696 -31.68 -10.63 4.18
CA GLU A 696 -32.02 -9.82 3.02
C GLU A 696 -31.21 -10.28 1.79
N LEU A 697 -31.79 -10.13 0.60
CA LEU A 697 -31.14 -10.49 -0.68
C LEU A 697 -30.63 -9.29 -1.48
N GLY A 698 -31.03 -8.07 -1.12
CA GLY A 698 -30.94 -6.93 -2.03
C GLY A 698 -32.02 -6.96 -3.11
N TRP A 699 -32.29 -5.81 -3.73
CA TRP A 699 -33.34 -5.70 -4.75
C TRP A 699 -33.13 -6.66 -5.91
N TRP A 700 -31.99 -6.58 -6.60
CA TRP A 700 -31.74 -7.43 -7.76
C TRP A 700 -31.55 -8.91 -7.39
N GLY A 701 -31.08 -9.20 -6.17
CA GLY A 701 -31.00 -10.58 -5.66
C GLY A 701 -32.38 -11.21 -5.50
N MET A 702 -33.36 -10.43 -5.03
CA MET A 702 -34.76 -10.88 -4.93
C MET A 702 -35.39 -11.06 -6.33
N GLU A 703 -35.19 -10.10 -7.23
CA GLU A 703 -35.71 -10.19 -8.61
C GLU A 703 -35.11 -11.38 -9.37
N LEU A 704 -33.81 -11.65 -9.19
CA LEU A 704 -33.16 -12.84 -9.74
C LEU A 704 -33.77 -14.13 -9.18
N ALA A 705 -33.99 -14.21 -7.86
CA ALA A 705 -34.59 -15.38 -7.23
C ALA A 705 -36.02 -15.64 -7.75
N LYS A 706 -36.83 -14.59 -7.89
CA LYS A 706 -38.17 -14.67 -8.49
C LYS A 706 -38.12 -15.11 -9.96
N GLY A 707 -37.20 -14.55 -10.75
CA GLY A 707 -37.01 -14.88 -12.15
C GLY A 707 -36.61 -16.34 -12.37
N LEU A 708 -35.63 -16.84 -11.60
CA LEU A 708 -35.20 -18.24 -11.64
C LEU A 708 -36.29 -19.19 -11.14
N LEU A 709 -37.00 -18.84 -10.07
CA LEU A 709 -38.16 -19.62 -9.60
C LEU A 709 -39.23 -19.73 -10.70
N ALA A 710 -39.54 -18.61 -11.37
CA ALA A 710 -40.54 -18.57 -12.41
C ALA A 710 -40.15 -19.41 -13.63
N SER A 711 -38.88 -19.40 -14.03
CA SER A 711 -38.39 -20.12 -15.21
C SER A 711 -38.10 -21.59 -14.94
N GLN A 712 -37.45 -21.91 -13.82
CA GLN A 712 -36.98 -23.26 -13.51
C GLN A 712 -38.00 -24.11 -12.75
N LYS A 713 -39.03 -23.48 -12.15
CA LYS A 713 -40.05 -24.16 -11.31
C LYS A 713 -39.45 -25.00 -10.18
N VAL A 714 -38.31 -24.56 -9.65
CA VAL A 714 -37.67 -25.14 -8.46
C VAL A 714 -37.43 -24.05 -7.41
N PRO A 715 -37.48 -24.40 -6.12
CA PRO A 715 -37.08 -23.53 -5.01
C PRO A 715 -35.69 -22.93 -5.22
N VAL A 716 -35.50 -21.69 -4.76
CA VAL A 716 -34.24 -20.96 -4.86
C VAL A 716 -33.74 -20.56 -3.48
N PHE A 717 -32.48 -20.86 -3.19
CA PHE A 717 -31.78 -20.36 -2.01
C PHE A 717 -30.73 -19.33 -2.41
N ILE A 718 -30.71 -18.20 -1.72
CA ILE A 718 -29.64 -17.20 -1.86
C ILE A 718 -29.16 -16.74 -0.49
N VAL A 719 -27.84 -16.67 -0.30
CA VAL A 719 -27.21 -15.89 0.76
C VAL A 719 -26.55 -14.67 0.14
N ASN A 720 -26.99 -13.47 0.54
CA ASN A 720 -26.26 -12.25 0.27
C ASN A 720 -25.28 -11.97 1.44
N GLY A 721 -23.99 -12.05 1.15
CA GLY A 721 -22.89 -11.77 2.07
C GLY A 721 -22.27 -10.38 1.91
N ALA A 722 -22.77 -9.57 0.96
CA ALA A 722 -22.17 -8.30 0.57
C ALA A 722 -22.22 -7.24 1.69
N VAL A 723 -21.24 -6.35 1.69
CA VAL A 723 -21.11 -5.27 2.68
C VAL A 723 -20.74 -3.95 1.98
N GLY A 724 -21.56 -2.92 2.18
CA GLY A 724 -21.34 -1.61 1.54
C GLY A 724 -20.00 -0.96 1.89
N GLY A 725 -19.39 -0.27 0.92
CA GLY A 725 -18.17 0.52 1.14
C GLY A 725 -16.88 -0.27 1.34
N THR A 726 -16.85 -1.57 1.01
CA THR A 726 -15.68 -2.42 1.26
C THR A 726 -14.77 -2.58 0.05
N ARG A 727 -13.47 -2.72 0.32
CA ARG A 727 -12.43 -3.09 -0.65
C ARG A 727 -12.23 -4.60 -0.73
N ILE A 728 -11.64 -5.09 -1.81
CA ILE A 728 -11.39 -6.52 -2.02
C ILE A 728 -10.48 -7.19 -0.97
N ASP A 729 -9.53 -6.47 -0.37
CA ASP A 729 -8.66 -6.99 0.71
C ASP A 729 -9.45 -7.33 1.99
N GLN A 730 -10.63 -6.74 2.18
CA GLN A 730 -11.50 -7.01 3.33
C GLN A 730 -12.39 -8.24 3.13
N HIS A 731 -12.44 -8.80 1.91
CA HIS A 731 -13.21 -10.01 1.57
C HIS A 731 -12.39 -11.29 1.64
N GLN A 732 -11.12 -11.20 2.04
CA GLN A 732 -10.23 -12.35 2.09
C GLN A 732 -10.66 -13.38 3.13
N ARG A 733 -10.36 -14.64 2.84
CA ARG A 733 -10.55 -15.76 3.76
C ARG A 733 -9.51 -15.67 4.87
N ASN A 734 -9.93 -15.67 6.13
CA ASN A 734 -9.02 -15.86 7.25
C ASN A 734 -8.56 -17.33 7.27
N GLU A 735 -7.27 -17.58 7.00
CA GLU A 735 -6.73 -18.94 6.93
C GLU A 735 -6.63 -19.62 8.31
N ALA A 736 -6.50 -18.86 9.39
CA ALA A 736 -6.43 -19.39 10.75
C ALA A 736 -7.82 -19.72 11.32
N ASP A 737 -8.82 -18.88 11.05
CA ASP A 737 -10.23 -19.12 11.37
C ASP A 737 -11.15 -18.73 10.20
N PRO A 738 -11.48 -19.67 9.30
CA PRO A 738 -12.29 -19.39 8.12
C PRO A 738 -13.72 -18.93 8.42
N THR A 739 -14.21 -19.15 9.63
CA THR A 739 -15.56 -18.77 10.09
C THR A 739 -15.56 -17.59 11.04
N ASP A 740 -14.45 -16.87 11.13
CA ASP A 740 -14.30 -15.67 11.96
C ASP A 740 -15.43 -14.66 11.67
N LEU A 741 -16.33 -14.50 12.64
CA LEU A 741 -17.52 -13.67 12.53
C LEU A 741 -17.20 -12.17 12.45
N THR A 742 -15.97 -11.75 12.76
CA THR A 742 -15.53 -10.37 12.58
C THR A 742 -15.25 -10.05 11.11
N THR A 743 -14.96 -11.07 10.29
CA THR A 743 -14.66 -10.92 8.86
C THR A 743 -15.89 -11.06 7.97
N ILE A 744 -15.86 -10.44 6.78
CA ILE A 744 -16.95 -10.52 5.81
C ILE A 744 -17.09 -11.96 5.30
N TYR A 745 -15.97 -12.56 4.91
CA TYR A 745 -15.90 -13.93 4.43
C TYR A 745 -16.39 -14.92 5.50
N GLY A 746 -15.91 -14.79 6.74
CA GLY A 746 -16.25 -15.71 7.82
C GLY A 746 -17.72 -15.69 8.19
N ARG A 747 -18.38 -14.52 8.21
CA ARG A 747 -19.85 -14.45 8.39
C ARG A 747 -20.62 -15.18 7.30
N MET A 748 -20.20 -15.04 6.03
CA MET A 748 -20.82 -15.73 4.91
C MET A 748 -20.62 -17.25 5.02
N LEU A 749 -19.38 -17.70 5.26
CA LEU A 749 -19.07 -19.11 5.37
C LEU A 749 -19.77 -19.75 6.57
N TRP A 750 -19.83 -19.06 7.71
CA TRP A 750 -20.54 -19.52 8.90
C TRP A 750 -22.02 -19.78 8.57
N ARG A 751 -22.71 -18.83 7.94
CA ARG A 751 -24.13 -19.01 7.55
C ARG A 751 -24.34 -20.25 6.69
N LEU A 752 -23.45 -20.49 5.72
CA LEU A 752 -23.55 -21.62 4.80
C LEU A 752 -23.18 -22.96 5.44
N ARG A 753 -22.26 -22.98 6.41
CA ARG A 753 -21.97 -24.17 7.24
C ARG A 753 -23.15 -24.52 8.13
N GLN A 754 -23.75 -23.53 8.80
CA GLN A 754 -24.94 -23.74 9.62
C GLN A 754 -26.14 -24.21 8.80
N ALA A 755 -26.33 -23.66 7.60
CA ALA A 755 -27.35 -24.10 6.66
C ALA A 755 -27.07 -25.47 6.01
N ARG A 756 -25.86 -26.03 6.19
CA ARG A 756 -25.37 -27.26 5.53
C ARG A 756 -25.42 -27.19 4.00
N LEU A 757 -25.13 -26.00 3.45
CA LEU A 757 -25.21 -25.71 2.02
C LEU A 757 -23.86 -25.48 1.34
N THR A 758 -22.74 -25.62 2.06
CA THR A 758 -21.39 -25.42 1.47
C THR A 758 -21.15 -26.30 0.23
N HIS A 759 -21.70 -27.50 0.19
CA HIS A 759 -21.58 -28.42 -0.94
C HIS A 759 -22.72 -28.26 -1.97
N GLY A 760 -23.66 -27.35 -1.74
CA GLY A 760 -24.82 -27.13 -2.61
C GLY A 760 -24.74 -25.87 -3.47
N ILE A 761 -23.74 -25.01 -3.24
CA ILE A 761 -23.60 -23.73 -3.96
C ILE A 761 -23.17 -23.98 -5.40
N ARG A 762 -24.00 -23.55 -6.36
CA ARG A 762 -23.73 -23.71 -7.79
C ARG A 762 -23.03 -22.50 -8.41
N ALA A 763 -23.35 -21.28 -7.94
CA ALA A 763 -22.69 -20.07 -8.43
C ALA A 763 -22.53 -18.98 -7.38
N ILE A 764 -21.53 -18.13 -7.60
CA ILE A 764 -21.27 -16.90 -6.84
C ILE A 764 -21.38 -15.71 -7.78
N LEU A 765 -22.13 -14.70 -7.36
CA LEU A 765 -22.29 -13.43 -8.06
C LEU A 765 -21.53 -12.35 -7.31
N TRP A 766 -20.59 -11.70 -7.98
CA TRP A 766 -19.65 -10.72 -7.42
C TRP A 766 -19.83 -9.35 -8.09
N HIS A 767 -20.19 -8.34 -7.29
CA HIS A 767 -20.12 -6.93 -7.71
C HIS A 767 -19.34 -6.12 -6.68
N GLN A 768 -18.12 -5.75 -7.05
CA GLN A 768 -17.24 -4.93 -6.23
C GLN A 768 -16.13 -4.32 -7.07
N GLY A 769 -15.62 -3.17 -6.65
CA GLY A 769 -14.43 -2.53 -7.22
C GLY A 769 -14.47 -1.03 -7.05
N GLU A 770 -15.63 -0.46 -6.74
CA GLU A 770 -15.81 0.98 -6.61
C GLU A 770 -14.91 1.55 -5.51
N ASN A 771 -14.71 0.83 -4.40
CA ASN A 771 -13.79 1.27 -3.33
C ASN A 771 -12.30 0.95 -3.58
N ASN A 772 -11.96 0.32 -4.71
CA ASN A 772 -10.57 0.00 -5.09
C ASN A 772 -10.03 0.92 -6.21
N GLN A 773 -10.66 2.06 -6.43
CA GLN A 773 -10.19 3.03 -7.42
C GLN A 773 -9.00 3.85 -6.90
N GLY A 774 -8.74 3.84 -5.58
CA GLY A 774 -7.76 4.70 -4.91
C GLY A 774 -6.44 4.00 -4.60
N SER A 775 -5.87 4.35 -3.45
CA SER A 775 -4.55 3.92 -2.95
C SER A 775 -4.58 3.57 -1.45
N ALA A 776 -5.74 3.13 -0.96
CA ALA A 776 -5.95 2.73 0.43
C ALA A 776 -5.65 1.25 0.68
N ALA A 777 -5.13 0.52 -0.31
CA ALA A 777 -4.73 -0.87 -0.18
C ALA A 777 -3.63 -1.03 0.88
N PRO A 778 -3.62 -2.15 1.64
CA PRO A 778 -2.58 -2.44 2.64
C PRO A 778 -1.15 -2.49 2.07
N THR A 779 -0.99 -2.61 0.75
CA THR A 779 0.30 -2.63 0.07
C THR A 779 1.01 -1.27 0.03
N GLY A 780 0.33 -0.18 0.41
CA GLY A 780 0.89 1.17 0.37
C GLY A 780 1.05 1.74 -1.05
N ASP A 781 0.27 1.24 -2.01
CA ASP A 781 0.28 1.65 -3.42
C ASP A 781 -1.17 1.72 -3.93
N TYR A 782 -1.37 2.06 -5.20
CA TYR A 782 -2.69 2.03 -5.82
C TYR A 782 -3.34 0.65 -5.73
N ASP A 783 -4.61 0.64 -5.33
CA ASP A 783 -5.42 -0.55 -5.09
C ASP A 783 -5.54 -1.46 -6.33
N TRP A 784 -5.58 -0.87 -7.52
CA TRP A 784 -5.69 -1.63 -8.76
C TRP A 784 -4.49 -2.55 -9.00
N LYS A 785 -3.31 -2.24 -8.47
CA LYS A 785 -2.11 -3.08 -8.64
C LYS A 785 -2.24 -4.44 -7.94
N SER A 786 -2.97 -4.50 -6.82
CA SER A 786 -3.15 -5.73 -6.03
C SER A 786 -4.52 -6.40 -6.22
N TYR A 787 -5.44 -5.76 -6.95
CA TYR A 787 -6.82 -6.26 -7.10
C TYR A 787 -6.90 -7.67 -7.72
N GLN A 788 -6.12 -7.96 -8.77
CA GLN A 788 -6.16 -9.27 -9.42
C GLN A 788 -5.71 -10.38 -8.47
N ASP A 789 -4.63 -10.14 -7.71
CA ASP A 789 -4.07 -11.12 -6.78
C ASP A 789 -5.06 -11.40 -5.63
N TYR A 790 -5.65 -10.35 -5.04
CA TYR A 790 -6.70 -10.50 -4.03
C TYR A 790 -7.96 -11.20 -4.56
N PHE A 791 -8.31 -11.03 -5.84
CA PHE A 791 -9.42 -11.76 -6.44
C PHE A 791 -9.08 -13.26 -6.58
N ILE A 792 -7.86 -13.60 -6.99
CA ILE A 792 -7.39 -14.98 -7.10
C ILE A 792 -7.38 -15.67 -5.73
N GLU A 793 -6.90 -14.99 -4.69
CA GLU A 793 -6.86 -15.51 -3.32
C GLU A 793 -8.27 -15.75 -2.76
N MET A 794 -9.15 -14.76 -2.85
CA MET A 794 -10.53 -14.86 -2.38
C MET A 794 -11.30 -15.97 -3.12
N SER A 795 -11.23 -16.01 -4.45
CA SER A 795 -11.92 -17.03 -5.25
C SER A 795 -11.34 -18.44 -5.05
N SER A 796 -10.04 -18.54 -4.71
CA SER A 796 -9.45 -19.80 -4.23
C SER A 796 -10.10 -20.24 -2.93
N GLY A 797 -10.34 -19.32 -1.99
CA GLY A 797 -11.11 -19.59 -0.78
C GLY A 797 -12.50 -20.13 -1.10
N TRP A 798 -13.24 -19.45 -2.00
CA TRP A 798 -14.56 -19.91 -2.43
C TRP A 798 -14.53 -21.34 -2.97
N LYS A 799 -13.59 -21.68 -3.85
CA LYS A 799 -13.55 -23.03 -4.42
C LYS A 799 -13.13 -24.10 -3.39
N ARG A 800 -12.35 -23.75 -2.35
CA ARG A 800 -12.02 -24.66 -1.25
C ARG A 800 -13.24 -24.94 -0.36
N ASP A 801 -13.97 -23.90 0.01
CA ASP A 801 -15.10 -24.03 0.94
C ASP A 801 -16.41 -24.41 0.24
N PHE A 802 -16.52 -24.18 -1.07
CA PHE A 802 -17.65 -24.53 -1.94
C PHE A 802 -17.18 -25.43 -3.10
N PRO A 803 -16.90 -26.72 -2.83
CA PRO A 803 -16.22 -27.59 -3.80
C PRO A 803 -17.03 -27.80 -5.09
N ASN A 804 -18.36 -27.77 -5.00
CA ASN A 804 -19.27 -27.94 -6.13
C ASN A 804 -19.62 -26.63 -6.85
N LEU A 805 -18.93 -25.52 -6.54
CA LEU A 805 -19.07 -24.27 -7.27
C LEU A 805 -18.79 -24.50 -8.76
N GLN A 806 -19.79 -24.22 -9.59
CA GLN A 806 -19.77 -24.47 -11.03
C GLN A 806 -19.40 -23.22 -11.82
N HIS A 807 -19.85 -22.02 -11.40
CA HIS A 807 -19.57 -20.78 -12.13
C HIS A 807 -19.47 -19.54 -11.23
N THR A 808 -18.65 -18.57 -11.64
CA THR A 808 -18.57 -17.25 -11.01
C THR A 808 -19.00 -16.16 -11.98
N TYR A 809 -19.87 -15.27 -11.53
CA TYR A 809 -20.35 -14.14 -12.32
C TYR A 809 -19.84 -12.84 -11.72
N VAL A 810 -19.10 -12.06 -12.51
CA VAL A 810 -18.53 -10.78 -12.11
C VAL A 810 -19.26 -9.65 -12.83
N PHE A 811 -19.58 -8.58 -12.14
CA PHE A 811 -20.03 -7.34 -12.77
C PHE A 811 -18.85 -6.37 -12.88
N GLN A 812 -18.55 -5.90 -14.09
CA GLN A 812 -17.59 -4.81 -14.27
C GLN A 812 -18.20 -3.51 -13.75
N ILE A 813 -17.49 -2.77 -12.91
CA ILE A 813 -17.95 -1.48 -12.42
C ILE A 813 -18.02 -0.46 -13.56
N TRP A 814 -18.74 0.64 -13.36
CA TRP A 814 -18.79 1.75 -14.30
C TRP A 814 -17.78 2.86 -13.92
N PRO A 815 -17.42 3.74 -14.86
CA PRO A 815 -16.43 4.78 -14.62
C PRO A 815 -16.86 5.77 -13.54
N ASN A 816 -15.90 6.14 -12.70
CA ASN A 816 -16.07 7.05 -11.56
C ASN A 816 -17.23 6.63 -10.62
N SER A 817 -17.49 5.32 -10.51
CA SER A 817 -18.51 4.78 -9.62
C SER A 817 -18.20 5.17 -8.17
N CYS A 818 -19.14 5.83 -7.48
CA CYS A 818 -18.96 6.35 -6.12
C CYS A 818 -17.82 7.37 -5.91
N SER A 819 -17.14 7.85 -6.95
CA SER A 819 -16.09 8.90 -6.88
C SER A 819 -14.96 8.64 -5.87
N MET A 820 -14.59 7.38 -5.62
CA MET A 820 -13.70 7.01 -4.50
C MET A 820 -12.23 7.43 -4.66
N ALA A 821 -11.79 7.82 -5.85
CA ALA A 821 -10.39 8.20 -6.12
C ALA A 821 -10.23 9.43 -7.01
N GLY A 822 -11.32 10.18 -7.21
CA GLY A 822 -11.37 11.21 -8.23
C GLY A 822 -11.14 10.64 -9.64
N ASN A 823 -10.58 11.48 -10.51
CA ASN A 823 -10.42 11.26 -11.95
C ASN A 823 -8.99 10.82 -12.33
N GLY A 824 -8.30 10.09 -11.44
CA GLY A 824 -6.88 9.73 -11.55
C GLY A 824 -6.54 8.53 -12.45
N GLY A 825 -7.54 7.86 -13.02
CA GLY A 825 -7.41 6.68 -13.88
C GLY A 825 -7.32 5.35 -13.12
N GLY A 826 -7.64 5.33 -11.82
CA GLY A 826 -7.64 4.10 -11.02
C GLY A 826 -8.81 3.18 -11.35
N GLY A 827 -10.02 3.74 -11.55
CA GLY A 827 -11.20 2.98 -11.94
C GLY A 827 -11.11 2.44 -13.37
N ASP A 828 -10.49 3.16 -14.29
CA ASP A 828 -10.16 2.65 -15.63
C ASP A 828 -9.37 1.34 -15.57
N ARG A 829 -8.37 1.24 -14.68
CA ARG A 829 -7.51 0.06 -14.53
C ARG A 829 -8.18 -1.08 -13.76
N ILE A 830 -9.01 -0.78 -12.77
CA ILE A 830 -9.87 -1.80 -12.12
C ILE A 830 -10.79 -2.46 -13.15
N ARG A 831 -11.43 -1.66 -14.02
CA ARG A 831 -12.32 -2.19 -15.06
C ARG A 831 -11.57 -3.07 -16.05
N GLU A 832 -10.35 -2.69 -16.44
CA GLU A 832 -9.49 -3.53 -17.29
C GLU A 832 -9.12 -4.87 -16.62
N ILE A 833 -8.82 -4.86 -15.31
CA ILE A 833 -8.59 -6.09 -14.55
C ILE A 833 -9.84 -6.96 -14.56
N GLN A 834 -11.01 -6.40 -14.23
CA GLN A 834 -12.28 -7.11 -14.23
C GLN A 834 -12.61 -7.71 -15.62
N ARG A 835 -12.37 -6.95 -16.69
CA ARG A 835 -12.57 -7.39 -18.08
C ARG A 835 -11.74 -8.61 -18.42
N THR A 836 -10.51 -8.67 -17.91
CA THR A 836 -9.52 -9.69 -18.26
C THR A 836 -9.51 -10.88 -17.31
N LEU A 837 -10.24 -10.85 -16.19
CA LEU A 837 -10.38 -12.00 -15.28
C LEU A 837 -10.75 -13.32 -15.98
N PRO A 838 -11.66 -13.37 -16.98
CA PRO A 838 -12.01 -14.63 -17.67
C PRO A 838 -10.82 -15.37 -18.28
N ARG A 839 -9.71 -14.69 -18.61
CA ARG A 839 -8.51 -15.38 -19.13
C ARG A 839 -7.89 -16.32 -18.09
N LEU A 840 -8.12 -16.06 -16.80
CA LEU A 840 -7.55 -16.79 -15.67
C LEU A 840 -8.40 -18.00 -15.24
N TYR A 841 -9.66 -18.11 -15.71
CA TYR A 841 -10.65 -19.10 -15.25
C TYR A 841 -11.44 -19.72 -16.42
N SER A 842 -11.73 -21.03 -16.38
CA SER A 842 -12.64 -21.68 -17.32
C SER A 842 -14.12 -21.34 -17.06
N ASN A 843 -14.50 -21.13 -15.80
CA ASN A 843 -15.89 -20.92 -15.39
C ASN A 843 -16.10 -19.56 -14.70
N LEU A 844 -15.75 -18.48 -15.41
CA LEU A 844 -16.02 -17.10 -14.99
C LEU A 844 -16.58 -16.29 -16.16
N SER A 845 -17.65 -15.55 -15.92
CA SER A 845 -18.21 -14.61 -16.90
C SER A 845 -18.31 -13.21 -16.31
N VAL A 846 -18.09 -12.21 -17.16
CA VAL A 846 -18.18 -10.79 -16.79
C VAL A 846 -19.40 -10.17 -17.46
N MET A 847 -20.18 -9.41 -16.70
CA MET A 847 -21.33 -8.63 -17.18
C MET A 847 -21.02 -7.14 -17.08
N SER A 848 -21.40 -6.38 -18.11
CA SER A 848 -21.27 -4.92 -18.13
C SER A 848 -22.43 -4.26 -17.38
N THR A 849 -22.14 -3.25 -16.57
CA THR A 849 -23.17 -2.39 -15.95
C THR A 849 -23.31 -1.02 -16.64
N LEU A 850 -22.50 -0.72 -17.66
CA LEU A 850 -22.42 0.61 -18.29
C LEU A 850 -23.74 1.07 -18.90
N GLY A 851 -24.44 0.16 -19.59
CA GLY A 851 -25.65 0.45 -20.35
C GLY A 851 -26.95 0.38 -19.54
N ILE A 852 -26.87 0.28 -18.22
CA ILE A 852 -28.05 0.14 -17.36
C ILE A 852 -28.80 1.48 -17.28
N GLN A 853 -30.10 1.43 -17.55
CA GLN A 853 -31.02 2.56 -17.55
C GLN A 853 -32.19 2.29 -16.58
N PRO A 854 -32.56 3.24 -15.72
CA PRO A 854 -31.90 4.53 -15.47
C PRO A 854 -30.51 4.39 -14.81
N PRO A 855 -29.59 5.36 -14.99
CA PRO A 855 -28.27 5.36 -14.37
C PRO A 855 -28.30 5.26 -12.86
N GLY A 856 -27.20 4.77 -12.30
CA GLY A 856 -26.82 4.99 -10.92
C GLY A 856 -25.82 6.14 -10.77
N GLY A 857 -25.85 6.81 -9.61
CA GLY A 857 -24.77 7.69 -9.17
C GLY A 857 -23.64 6.86 -8.56
N CYS A 858 -23.65 6.73 -7.24
CA CYS A 858 -22.90 5.67 -6.53
C CYS A 858 -23.69 4.34 -6.49
N HIS A 859 -25.01 4.42 -6.34
CA HIS A 859 -25.92 3.27 -6.31
C HIS A 859 -26.99 3.42 -7.38
N PHE A 860 -27.39 2.30 -7.98
CA PHE A 860 -28.51 2.29 -8.93
C PHE A 860 -29.85 2.41 -8.20
N PRO A 861 -30.86 3.06 -8.81
CA PRO A 861 -32.24 2.95 -8.34
C PRO A 861 -32.78 1.54 -8.57
N LEU A 862 -33.93 1.20 -7.98
CA LEU A 862 -34.54 -0.13 -8.07
C LEU A 862 -34.70 -0.64 -9.51
N ALA A 863 -35.14 0.22 -10.44
CA ALA A 863 -35.26 -0.15 -11.85
C ALA A 863 -33.91 -0.48 -12.51
N GLY A 864 -32.84 0.25 -12.15
CA GLY A 864 -31.49 -0.04 -12.62
C GLY A 864 -30.93 -1.35 -12.02
N TRP A 865 -31.20 -1.62 -10.74
CA TRP A 865 -30.87 -2.91 -10.15
C TRP A 865 -31.67 -4.07 -10.77
N ALA A 866 -32.93 -3.87 -11.18
CA ALA A 866 -33.69 -4.92 -11.87
C ALA A 866 -33.00 -5.37 -13.17
N GLU A 867 -32.29 -4.48 -13.85
CA GLU A 867 -31.49 -4.83 -15.04
C GLU A 867 -30.32 -5.78 -14.71
N PHE A 868 -29.75 -5.75 -13.50
CA PHE A 868 -28.72 -6.72 -13.10
C PHE A 868 -29.29 -8.14 -13.16
N ALA A 869 -30.48 -8.34 -12.57
CA ALA A 869 -31.16 -9.63 -12.58
C ALA A 869 -31.51 -10.07 -14.01
N ARG A 870 -32.07 -9.15 -14.83
CA ARG A 870 -32.43 -9.40 -16.23
C ARG A 870 -31.24 -9.83 -17.08
N LEU A 871 -30.08 -9.20 -16.88
CA LEU A 871 -28.86 -9.48 -17.64
C LEU A 871 -28.18 -10.78 -17.19
N ILE A 872 -28.19 -11.09 -15.89
CA ILE A 872 -27.45 -12.24 -15.38
C ILE A 872 -28.21 -13.56 -15.45
N GLN A 873 -29.54 -13.52 -15.37
CA GLN A 873 -30.37 -14.73 -15.41
C GLN A 873 -30.13 -15.60 -16.66
N PRO A 874 -30.08 -15.06 -17.90
CA PRO A 874 -29.79 -15.87 -19.09
C PRO A 874 -28.44 -16.58 -19.05
N LEU A 875 -27.42 -15.98 -18.43
CA LEU A 875 -26.11 -16.62 -18.26
C LEU A 875 -26.20 -17.80 -17.30
N ILE A 876 -26.88 -17.62 -16.15
CA ILE A 876 -27.13 -18.71 -15.20
C ILE A 876 -27.90 -19.85 -15.87
N GLU A 877 -28.94 -19.54 -16.64
CA GLU A 877 -29.74 -20.54 -17.36
C GLU A 877 -28.93 -21.30 -18.41
N ARG A 878 -28.00 -20.63 -19.11
CA ARG A 878 -27.07 -21.28 -20.04
C ARG A 878 -26.11 -22.21 -19.31
N ASP A 879 -25.43 -21.70 -18.30
CA ASP A 879 -24.29 -22.38 -17.69
C ASP A 879 -24.71 -23.51 -16.74
N LEU A 880 -25.84 -23.34 -16.03
CA LEU A 880 -26.26 -24.27 -14.96
C LEU A 880 -27.51 -25.09 -15.30
N HIS A 881 -28.32 -24.63 -16.27
CA HIS A 881 -29.60 -25.26 -16.62
C HIS A 881 -29.67 -25.74 -18.07
N GLY A 882 -28.57 -25.66 -18.82
CA GLY A 882 -28.47 -26.18 -20.19
C GLY A 882 -29.33 -25.44 -21.22
N LYS A 883 -29.78 -24.22 -20.92
CA LYS A 883 -30.59 -23.42 -21.84
C LYS A 883 -29.71 -22.85 -22.95
N ALA A 884 -29.90 -23.31 -24.18
CA ALA A 884 -29.18 -22.78 -25.34
C ALA A 884 -29.73 -21.38 -25.72
N PRO A 885 -28.92 -20.30 -25.67
CA PRO A 885 -29.36 -18.99 -26.11
C PRO A 885 -29.41 -18.91 -27.65
N ALA A 886 -30.35 -18.13 -28.18
CA ALA A 886 -30.49 -17.92 -29.63
C ALA A 886 -29.40 -17.02 -30.25
N GLY A 887 -28.58 -16.38 -29.42
CA GLY A 887 -27.49 -15.50 -29.83
C GLY A 887 -26.60 -15.13 -28.64
N PRO A 888 -25.62 -14.23 -28.83
CA PRO A 888 -24.74 -13.81 -27.75
C PRO A 888 -25.49 -13.12 -26.61
N ILE A 889 -25.25 -13.56 -25.37
CA ILE A 889 -25.85 -13.02 -24.14
C ILE A 889 -24.80 -12.42 -23.19
N THR A 890 -23.56 -12.25 -23.66
CA THR A 890 -22.45 -11.61 -22.95
C THR A 890 -22.20 -10.20 -23.49
N PRO A 891 -21.60 -9.28 -22.70
CA PRO A 891 -21.13 -8.01 -23.23
C PRO A 891 -19.98 -8.24 -24.24
N PRO A 892 -19.89 -7.45 -25.33
CA PRO A 892 -18.72 -7.50 -26.21
C PRO A 892 -17.43 -7.22 -25.45
N ASN A 893 -16.42 -8.05 -25.68
CA ASN A 893 -15.10 -7.92 -25.08
C ASN A 893 -14.04 -7.73 -26.17
N LEU A 894 -13.11 -6.79 -25.94
CA LEU A 894 -11.99 -6.59 -26.86
C LEU A 894 -11.01 -7.77 -26.76
N VAL A 895 -10.79 -8.46 -27.88
CA VAL A 895 -9.83 -9.57 -27.99
C VAL A 895 -8.43 -9.03 -28.21
N LYS A 896 -8.26 -8.10 -29.17
CA LYS A 896 -6.98 -7.45 -29.47
C LYS A 896 -7.18 -6.14 -30.22
N ALA A 897 -6.14 -5.30 -30.19
CA ALA A 897 -6.03 -4.11 -31.03
C ALA A 897 -4.79 -4.24 -31.93
N THR A 898 -4.93 -3.92 -33.22
CA THR A 898 -3.82 -3.99 -34.17
C THR A 898 -3.69 -2.74 -35.02
N SER A 899 -2.48 -2.30 -35.31
CA SER A 899 -2.21 -1.20 -36.25
C SER A 899 -2.08 -1.72 -37.69
N SER A 900 -2.87 -1.16 -38.60
CA SER A 900 -2.78 -1.39 -40.05
C SER A 900 -2.12 -0.17 -40.71
N GLY A 901 -0.79 -0.10 -40.73
CA GLY A 901 -0.07 1.12 -41.13
C GLY A 901 -0.06 2.17 -40.01
N LYS A 902 0.13 3.45 -40.36
CA LYS A 902 0.27 4.55 -39.38
C LYS A 902 -1.02 5.34 -39.11
N ASP A 903 -2.08 5.08 -39.87
CA ASP A 903 -3.29 5.90 -39.88
C ASP A 903 -4.57 5.11 -39.58
N THR A 904 -4.42 3.84 -39.21
CA THR A 904 -5.53 2.91 -39.01
C THR A 904 -5.25 1.95 -37.85
N ILE A 905 -6.23 1.81 -36.96
CA ILE A 905 -6.22 0.82 -35.86
C ILE A 905 -7.48 -0.03 -36.00
N VAL A 906 -7.34 -1.35 -35.87
CA VAL A 906 -8.45 -2.31 -35.87
C VAL A 906 -8.64 -2.83 -34.46
N LEU A 907 -9.84 -2.66 -33.91
CA LEU A 907 -10.27 -3.24 -32.64
C LEU A 907 -11.08 -4.51 -32.92
N GLU A 908 -10.58 -5.68 -32.56
CA GLU A 908 -11.27 -6.95 -32.75
C GLU A 908 -12.00 -7.36 -31.47
N PHE A 909 -13.32 -7.51 -31.56
CA PHE A 909 -14.17 -7.98 -30.47
C PHE A 909 -14.48 -9.48 -30.60
N ASP A 910 -14.93 -10.10 -29.51
CA ASP A 910 -15.40 -11.49 -29.49
C ASP A 910 -16.75 -11.68 -30.21
N GLN A 911 -17.46 -10.59 -30.47
CA GLN A 911 -18.75 -10.57 -31.15
C GLN A 911 -18.98 -9.23 -31.88
N PRO A 912 -19.96 -9.15 -32.79
CA PRO A 912 -20.25 -7.93 -33.52
C PRO A 912 -20.73 -6.78 -32.60
N VAL A 913 -20.15 -5.60 -32.82
CA VAL A 913 -20.53 -4.35 -32.15
C VAL A 913 -21.22 -3.37 -33.10
N ILE A 914 -21.86 -2.36 -32.55
CA ILE A 914 -22.45 -1.23 -33.25
C ILE A 914 -21.52 -0.03 -33.06
N TRP A 915 -21.14 0.60 -34.18
CA TRP A 915 -20.33 1.82 -34.17
C TRP A 915 -21.18 3.04 -34.53
N MET A 916 -20.89 4.15 -33.86
CA MET A 916 -21.42 5.49 -34.13
C MET A 916 -20.25 6.47 -34.10
N ASP A 917 -20.19 7.44 -35.02
CA ASP A 917 -19.04 8.35 -35.10
C ASP A 917 -18.84 9.22 -33.85
N SER A 918 -19.88 9.42 -33.03
CA SER A 918 -19.75 10.04 -31.71
C SER A 918 -18.80 9.30 -30.76
N LEU A 919 -18.58 8.00 -30.97
CA LEU A 919 -17.68 7.15 -30.18
C LEU A 919 -16.21 7.43 -30.45
N ALA A 920 -15.85 8.09 -31.55
CA ALA A 920 -14.47 8.50 -31.81
C ALA A 920 -13.89 9.32 -30.66
N SER A 921 -14.73 10.13 -30.01
CA SER A 921 -14.36 10.94 -28.83
C SER A 921 -14.10 10.13 -27.55
N GLN A 922 -14.50 8.85 -27.53
CA GLN A 922 -14.37 7.95 -26.37
C GLN A 922 -13.16 7.03 -26.48
N ILE A 923 -12.44 7.06 -27.60
CA ILE A 923 -11.21 6.29 -27.80
C ILE A 923 -10.00 7.18 -27.54
N TYR A 924 -9.06 6.66 -26.75
CA TYR A 924 -7.83 7.33 -26.38
C TYR A 924 -6.65 6.50 -26.85
N LEU A 925 -5.65 7.16 -27.42
CA LEU A 925 -4.42 6.55 -27.91
C LEU A 925 -3.26 7.13 -27.11
N ASP A 926 -2.49 6.26 -26.45
CA ASP A 926 -1.45 6.63 -25.48
C ASP A 926 -1.93 7.65 -24.42
N GLY A 927 -3.22 7.57 -24.08
CA GLY A 927 -3.89 8.44 -23.12
C GLY A 927 -4.42 9.76 -23.69
N GLU A 928 -4.12 10.10 -24.95
CA GLU A 928 -4.57 11.33 -25.62
C GLU A 928 -5.95 11.18 -26.27
N LYS A 929 -6.77 12.24 -26.18
CA LYS A 929 -8.11 12.31 -26.78
C LYS A 929 -8.05 12.87 -28.21
N GLY A 930 -9.06 12.53 -29.03
CA GLY A 930 -9.31 13.23 -30.31
C GLY A 930 -8.39 12.78 -31.45
N GLN A 931 -7.70 11.66 -31.29
CA GLN A 931 -6.83 11.10 -32.33
C GLN A 931 -7.58 10.22 -33.35
N VAL A 932 -8.81 9.82 -33.05
CA VAL A 932 -9.68 9.04 -33.96
C VAL A 932 -10.62 9.98 -34.70
N ALA A 933 -10.67 9.87 -36.03
CA ALA A 933 -11.53 10.68 -36.89
C ALA A 933 -12.88 10.00 -37.17
N SER A 934 -12.87 8.70 -37.46
CA SER A 934 -14.08 7.92 -37.76
C SER A 934 -13.83 6.44 -37.52
N GLY A 935 -14.89 5.63 -37.60
CA GLY A 935 -14.78 4.18 -37.52
C GLY A 935 -15.78 3.47 -38.41
N SER A 936 -15.51 2.21 -38.72
CA SER A 936 -16.41 1.35 -39.48
C SER A 936 -16.35 -0.08 -38.97
N VAL A 937 -17.47 -0.82 -39.05
CA VAL A 937 -17.57 -2.20 -38.55
C VAL A 937 -17.53 -3.17 -39.72
N THR A 938 -16.68 -4.19 -39.62
CA THR A 938 -16.69 -5.37 -40.52
C THR A 938 -16.54 -6.63 -39.68
N GLY A 939 -17.57 -7.49 -39.70
CA GLY A 939 -17.62 -8.67 -38.83
C GLY A 939 -17.57 -8.25 -37.34
N ASN A 940 -16.53 -8.71 -36.63
CA ASN A 940 -16.25 -8.34 -35.24
C ASN A 940 -15.21 -7.21 -35.10
N GLY A 941 -14.67 -6.72 -36.21
CA GLY A 941 -13.65 -5.67 -36.22
C GLY A 941 -14.27 -4.28 -36.33
N VAL A 942 -13.79 -3.34 -35.51
CA VAL A 942 -13.98 -1.90 -35.68
C VAL A 942 -12.69 -1.30 -36.24
N THR A 943 -12.70 -0.88 -37.49
CA THR A 943 -11.59 -0.19 -38.13
C THR A 943 -11.71 1.30 -37.87
N LEU A 944 -10.81 1.83 -37.05
CA LEU A 944 -10.68 3.24 -36.69
C LEU A 944 -9.74 3.94 -37.68
N LYS A 945 -10.22 5.04 -38.28
CA LYS A 945 -9.39 5.95 -39.05
C LYS A 945 -8.84 7.03 -38.12
N LEU A 946 -7.53 7.22 -38.11
CA LEU A 946 -6.88 8.25 -37.29
C LEU A 946 -6.94 9.62 -37.96
N ALA A 947 -7.09 10.67 -37.16
CA ALA A 947 -7.12 12.06 -37.64
C ALA A 947 -5.78 12.53 -38.22
N LYS A 948 -4.69 11.92 -37.77
CA LYS A 948 -3.33 12.08 -38.30
C LYS A 948 -2.55 10.77 -38.09
N PRO A 949 -1.47 10.52 -38.84
CA PRO A 949 -0.64 9.36 -38.60
C PRO A 949 -0.02 9.37 -37.18
N VAL A 950 -0.27 8.32 -36.40
CA VAL A 950 0.25 8.14 -35.02
C VAL A 950 0.68 6.68 -34.83
N ALA A 951 1.86 6.46 -34.26
CA ALA A 951 2.33 5.14 -33.87
C ALA A 951 1.93 4.85 -32.42
N ALA A 952 0.62 4.70 -32.19
CA ALA A 952 0.08 4.52 -30.84
C ALA A 952 0.54 3.17 -30.26
N ALA A 953 1.06 3.18 -29.03
CA ALA A 953 1.46 1.95 -28.34
C ALA A 953 0.29 1.30 -27.60
N ARG A 954 -0.67 2.10 -27.15
CA ARG A 954 -1.81 1.66 -26.34
C ARG A 954 -3.11 2.32 -26.76
N VAL A 955 -4.22 1.60 -26.58
CA VAL A 955 -5.57 2.10 -26.79
C VAL A 955 -6.42 1.92 -25.53
N SER A 956 -7.26 2.89 -25.23
CA SER A 956 -8.26 2.84 -24.16
C SER A 956 -9.62 3.27 -24.67
N TYR A 957 -10.68 2.68 -24.13
CA TYR A 957 -12.06 3.05 -24.39
C TYR A 957 -12.72 3.49 -23.10
N LEU A 958 -13.22 4.74 -23.14
CA LEU A 958 -14.10 5.32 -22.13
C LEU A 958 -13.41 5.50 -20.76
N LYS A 959 -12.72 6.64 -20.63
CA LYS A 959 -12.07 7.10 -19.39
C LYS A 959 -13.09 7.65 -18.40
N GLU A 960 -12.84 7.43 -17.11
CA GLU A 960 -13.67 7.94 -16.01
C GLU A 960 -13.83 9.46 -15.98
N THR A 961 -12.86 10.19 -16.51
CA THR A 961 -12.83 11.66 -16.48
C THR A 961 -13.83 12.33 -17.43
N ALA A 962 -14.29 11.62 -18.46
CA ALA A 962 -15.14 12.17 -19.49
C ALA A 962 -15.93 11.07 -20.22
N TRP A 963 -17.06 10.65 -19.64
CA TRP A 963 -17.95 9.64 -20.21
C TRP A 963 -19.44 10.01 -20.06
N THR A 964 -20.29 9.34 -20.84
CA THR A 964 -21.76 9.39 -20.74
C THR A 964 -22.35 8.05 -21.14
N GLN A 965 -23.48 7.67 -20.53
CA GLN A 965 -24.22 6.46 -20.90
C GLN A 965 -24.89 6.53 -22.28
N ASP A 966 -25.05 7.74 -22.84
CA ASP A 966 -25.66 7.92 -24.16
C ASP A 966 -24.71 7.59 -25.32
N ASN A 967 -23.41 7.44 -25.04
CA ASN A 967 -22.36 7.28 -26.05
C ASN A 967 -21.47 6.07 -25.74
N LEU A 968 -22.06 4.88 -25.88
CA LEU A 968 -21.40 3.59 -25.59
C LEU A 968 -21.30 2.71 -26.84
N ILE A 969 -20.27 1.85 -26.88
CA ILE A 969 -20.21 0.74 -27.82
C ILE A 969 -21.19 -0.31 -27.32
N PHE A 970 -22.17 -0.68 -28.15
CA PHE A 970 -23.11 -1.76 -27.86
C PHE A 970 -22.84 -2.97 -28.74
N GLY A 971 -23.05 -4.16 -28.20
CA GLY A 971 -23.18 -5.37 -29.02
C GLY A 971 -24.48 -5.33 -29.83
N LYS A 972 -24.54 -6.11 -30.92
CA LYS A 972 -25.83 -6.32 -31.62
C LYS A 972 -26.90 -6.98 -30.73
N ASN A 973 -26.50 -7.53 -29.58
CA ASN A 973 -27.39 -8.07 -28.54
C ASN A 973 -27.94 -7.01 -27.57
N GLY A 974 -27.60 -5.73 -27.74
CA GLY A 974 -28.08 -4.64 -26.89
C GLY A 974 -27.37 -4.54 -25.53
N ILE A 975 -26.29 -5.29 -25.30
CA ILE A 975 -25.47 -5.19 -24.08
C ILE A 975 -24.27 -4.29 -24.37
N ALA A 976 -24.00 -3.33 -23.49
CA ALA A 976 -22.84 -2.45 -23.61
C ALA A 976 -21.53 -3.26 -23.53
N ALA A 977 -20.56 -2.92 -24.39
CA ALA A 977 -19.25 -3.54 -24.39
C ALA A 977 -18.50 -3.28 -23.07
N LEU A 978 -17.63 -4.20 -22.67
CA LEU A 978 -16.73 -3.98 -21.54
C LEU A 978 -15.72 -2.89 -21.90
N THR A 979 -15.41 -2.01 -20.96
CA THR A 979 -14.39 -0.98 -21.17
C THR A 979 -12.99 -1.57 -21.04
N PHE A 980 -12.05 -1.03 -21.81
CA PHE A 980 -10.66 -1.46 -21.79
C PHE A 980 -9.70 -0.28 -21.60
N CYS A 981 -8.61 -0.53 -20.88
CA CYS A 981 -7.63 0.49 -20.50
C CYS A 981 -6.22 0.03 -20.87
N GLU A 982 -5.43 0.93 -21.48
CA GLU A 982 -4.00 0.72 -21.76
C GLU A 982 -3.68 -0.56 -22.54
N VAL A 983 -4.60 -1.04 -23.37
CA VAL A 983 -4.44 -2.27 -24.16
C VAL A 983 -3.36 -2.07 -25.22
N PRO A 984 -2.35 -2.96 -25.32
CA PRO A 984 -1.30 -2.85 -26.34
C PRO A 984 -1.87 -2.88 -27.77
N VAL A 985 -1.38 -1.99 -28.63
CA VAL A 985 -1.64 -2.02 -30.07
C VAL A 985 -0.53 -2.81 -30.75
N LEU A 986 -0.88 -3.97 -31.32
CA LEU A 986 0.08 -4.87 -31.96
C LEU A 986 0.23 -4.54 -33.45
N PRO A 987 1.38 -4.78 -34.08
CA PRO A 987 1.48 -4.72 -35.54
C PRO A 987 0.52 -5.74 -36.16
N GLN A 988 -0.23 -5.36 -37.20
CA GLN A 988 -0.99 -6.35 -37.96
C GLN A 988 0.01 -7.27 -38.67
N GLU A 989 -0.06 -8.58 -38.38
CA GLU A 989 0.78 -9.55 -39.07
C GLU A 989 0.45 -9.51 -40.57
N SER A 990 1.48 -9.37 -41.41
CA SER A 990 1.32 -9.52 -42.84
C SER A 990 0.93 -10.96 -43.12
N SER A 991 -0.29 -11.17 -43.62
CA SER A 991 -0.69 -12.45 -44.18
C SER A 991 0.34 -12.84 -45.24
N ARG A 992 1.14 -13.88 -44.97
CA ARG A 992 1.85 -14.62 -46.02
C ARG A 992 0.94 -15.67 -46.61
#